data_AF-A0A5N5IBC8-F1
#
_entry.id   AF-A0A5N5IBC8-F1
#
_cell.length_a   1.000
_cell.length_b   1.000
_cell.length_c   1.000
_cell.angle_alpha   90.00
_cell.angle_beta   90.00
_cell.angle_gamma   90.00
#
_symmetry.space_group_name_H-M   'P 1'
#
loop_
_entity.id
_entity.type
_entity.pdbx_description
1 polymer ?
#
loop_
_entity_poly.entity_id
_entity_poly.type
_entity_poly.pdbx_seq_one_letter_code
_entity_poly.pdbx_strand_id
1 'polypeptide(L)'
;MAESYRSMIEPPILFMIMCLLVPCLAELPADQITSCLTLRDINNFTTFPNKENESAAYYKLLNFSIQNLRFADPAIPKPVAIILPDSVEQLINSVSCSRQGLVEIRVRSGGHSYEGTSSVAADGAPFVIIDMMNLNGVMVDLETETAWVEGGATLGETYHAIAQASNVHGFSAGSCPTVGAGGHIAGGGFGLMSRKYGVAADNVVDALLVDANGQLLDRQGMGEDVFWAIRGGGGGVFGIVYAWKIQLLKVPQVVTAFVVSRAASAAGGGGHKTANGNVAKLVDKWQHVAPYLVDDFYISCFVGAGLPEVKTTVTATRSTNISATFKGFYLGSRSSAMSILNQVFPDLGIVEEECTEMSWIESIVFFSGLSKGSSVSDLRSRYLQGKGFFKAKSDYVRTPISYRGIRAAVKILEEEPKGYVILDPYGGVMYDISSEAIAFPHRKGNLFTIQYLVEWKEEDNHKRNDYIEWIRRFYNAMTEYVSWGPRAAYINYVDLDLGVMQQQHHFPLNNNLVKDDESDAVEISRDWGEKYFLKNYDRLREKGELLFSPISSRANLNEFWLSPSFVLDTEINTNMRLCSVLLNEFNYLPWFRAVSLAFGGRGKLRFSNGGVEAPEPSTQAYEAWLCKDQQVMSMLLNSMEKHIAEIFSYSEFSHDLWKSVKDMYWNQNNYARVFQLKREIASLQQDGKTFVQHLGSLKTMWNELDVYLPYTIDAAVLLKRVEEDKIYQLLASLNSDYKDLRKMEEKGKGECVCNVLCMKMRCELNGE
;
A
#
# COMPACT_ATOMS: atom_id res chain seq x y z
N MET A 1 -12.12 87.34 0.26
CA MET A 1 -11.73 86.42 1.36
C MET A 1 -12.94 86.24 2.26
N ALA A 2 -13.33 85.06 2.71
CA ALA A 2 -13.07 83.70 2.22
C ALA A 2 -14.20 82.82 2.81
N GLU A 3 -14.69 81.82 2.07
CA GLU A 3 -15.73 80.91 2.55
C GLU A 3 -15.16 79.60 3.11
N SER A 4 -16.04 78.81 3.72
CA SER A 4 -16.05 77.34 3.69
C SER A 4 -15.56 76.54 4.92
N TYR A 5 -16.56 76.10 5.69
CA TYR A 5 -16.78 74.75 6.26
C TYR A 5 -16.00 74.17 7.48
N ARG A 6 -16.80 74.03 8.56
CA ARG A 6 -16.97 72.92 9.52
C ARG A 6 -16.63 71.50 9.00
N SER A 7 -16.34 70.47 9.83
CA SER A 7 -16.46 70.31 11.31
C SER A 7 -15.69 69.10 11.89
N MET A 8 -15.36 69.21 13.18
CA MET A 8 -15.35 68.15 14.22
C MET A 8 -14.62 66.81 13.97
N ILE A 9 -13.52 66.66 14.71
CA ILE A 9 -12.93 65.40 15.15
C ILE A 9 -13.00 65.42 16.68
N GLU A 10 -13.52 64.38 17.35
CA GLU A 10 -13.18 63.99 18.73
C GLU A 10 -13.61 62.51 19.01
N PRO A 11 -13.09 61.83 20.06
CA PRO A 11 -12.76 60.40 20.00
C PRO A 11 -13.68 59.49 20.86
N PRO A 12 -13.47 58.15 20.85
CA PRO A 12 -12.52 57.55 21.82
C PRO A 12 -11.69 56.36 21.27
N ILE A 13 -10.37 56.48 21.25
CA ILE A 13 -9.43 55.41 20.86
C ILE A 13 -9.11 54.52 22.09
N LEU A 14 -10.13 53.84 22.65
CA LEU A 14 -9.92 52.93 23.80
C LEU A 14 -10.68 51.59 23.73
N PHE A 15 -11.47 51.33 22.70
CA PHE A 15 -12.21 50.06 22.55
C PHE A 15 -11.64 49.11 21.48
N MET A 16 -10.63 49.53 20.71
CA MET A 16 -10.12 48.78 19.54
C MET A 16 -8.73 48.14 19.73
N ILE A 17 -8.36 47.76 20.95
CA ILE A 17 -7.11 47.04 21.26
C ILE A 17 -7.37 45.65 21.92
N MET A 18 -8.63 45.29 22.18
CA MET A 18 -9.02 44.01 22.80
C MET A 18 -9.44 42.90 21.81
N CYS A 19 -9.34 43.12 20.50
CA CYS A 19 -9.76 42.13 19.47
C CYS A 19 -8.64 41.67 18.52
N LEU A 20 -7.37 42.06 18.75
CA LEU A 20 -6.22 41.68 17.92
C LEU A 20 -5.34 40.58 18.56
N LEU A 21 -5.88 39.83 19.52
CA LEU A 21 -5.21 38.70 20.19
C LEU A 21 -6.10 37.44 20.27
N VAL A 22 -6.84 37.16 19.20
CA VAL A 22 -7.29 35.78 18.92
C VAL A 22 -6.44 35.26 17.75
N PRO A 23 -5.43 34.42 18.00
CA PRO A 23 -4.83 33.65 16.93
C PRO A 23 -5.94 32.77 16.35
N CYS A 24 -6.11 32.78 15.02
CA CYS A 24 -6.91 31.77 14.36
C CYS A 24 -6.14 30.45 14.47
N LEU A 25 -6.37 29.71 15.55
CA LEU A 25 -5.84 28.38 15.77
C LEU A 25 -6.50 27.44 14.77
N ALA A 26 -5.83 27.21 13.65
CA ALA A 26 -6.00 25.94 12.94
C ALA A 26 -5.44 24.86 13.87
N GLU A 27 -6.33 24.22 14.63
CA GLU A 27 -6.01 23.07 15.48
C GLU A 27 -5.30 21.99 14.64
N LEU A 28 -4.28 21.34 15.21
CA LEU A 28 -3.60 20.27 14.50
C LEU A 28 -4.56 19.07 14.39
N PRO A 29 -4.42 18.20 13.36
CA PRO A 29 -5.26 17.00 13.24
C PRO A 29 -5.26 16.11 14.50
N ALA A 30 -4.14 16.13 15.25
CA ALA A 30 -4.01 15.46 16.54
C ALA A 30 -4.91 16.05 17.64
N ASP A 31 -5.12 17.37 17.66
CA ASP A 31 -5.95 18.06 18.67
C ASP A 31 -7.44 17.80 18.43
N GLN A 32 -7.86 17.82 17.15
CA GLN A 32 -9.23 17.52 16.74
C GLN A 32 -9.63 16.08 17.07
N ILE A 33 -8.78 15.10 16.75
CA ILE A 33 -9.10 13.69 17.05
C ILE A 33 -9.08 13.40 18.55
N THR A 34 -8.10 13.95 19.30
CA THR A 34 -8.03 13.84 20.76
C THR A 34 -9.29 14.36 21.43
N SER A 35 -9.77 15.52 20.98
CA SER A 35 -11.00 16.14 21.49
C SER A 35 -12.23 15.27 21.18
N CYS A 36 -12.36 14.75 19.95
CA CYS A 36 -13.46 13.87 19.59
C CYS A 36 -13.47 12.56 20.40
N LEU A 37 -12.31 11.90 20.55
CA LEU A 37 -12.20 10.65 21.32
C LEU A 37 -12.59 10.87 22.79
N THR A 38 -12.12 11.96 23.41
CA THR A 38 -12.44 12.31 24.79
C THR A 38 -13.93 12.63 24.97
N LEU A 39 -14.56 13.34 24.02
CA LEU A 39 -16.00 13.62 23.98
C LEU A 39 -16.87 12.38 23.74
N ARG A 40 -16.26 11.23 23.41
CA ARG A 40 -16.92 9.94 23.18
C ARG A 40 -16.48 8.88 24.20
N ASP A 41 -15.95 9.30 25.35
CA ASP A 41 -15.48 8.47 26.46
C ASP A 41 -14.38 7.45 26.11
N ILE A 42 -13.70 7.63 24.96
CA ILE A 42 -12.52 6.85 24.58
C ILE A 42 -11.30 7.49 25.22
N ASN A 43 -10.92 6.98 26.39
CA ASN A 43 -9.77 7.47 27.16
C ASN A 43 -8.48 6.66 26.94
N ASN A 44 -8.59 5.50 26.28
CA ASN A 44 -7.50 4.56 26.07
C ASN A 44 -6.81 4.80 24.71
N PHE A 45 -6.06 5.90 24.62
CA PHE A 45 -5.28 6.25 23.43
C PHE A 45 -3.97 6.96 23.80
N THR A 46 -3.03 7.00 22.85
CA THR A 46 -1.81 7.81 22.93
C THR A 46 -1.59 8.58 21.65
N THR A 47 -1.20 9.85 21.73
CA THR A 47 -0.88 10.70 20.58
C THR A 47 0.61 10.68 20.26
N PHE A 48 0.97 11.06 19.02
CA PHE A 48 2.35 11.28 18.65
C PHE A 48 2.95 12.41 19.51
N PRO A 49 4.12 12.21 20.15
CA PRO A 49 4.63 13.13 21.15
C PRO A 49 5.12 14.45 20.55
N ASN A 50 4.65 15.57 21.11
CA ASN A 50 5.12 16.91 20.75
C ASN A 50 6.43 17.31 21.48
N LYS A 51 6.87 16.51 22.47
CA LYS A 51 8.12 16.69 23.25
C LYS A 51 8.79 15.36 23.54
N GLU A 52 10.12 15.35 23.64
CA GLU A 52 10.93 14.13 23.82
C GLU A 52 10.54 13.29 25.05
N ASN A 53 10.15 13.92 26.17
CA ASN A 53 9.79 13.21 27.41
C ASN A 53 8.40 12.54 27.37
N GLU A 54 7.52 12.91 26.45
CA GLU A 54 6.18 12.31 26.30
C GLU A 54 6.23 11.00 25.47
N SER A 55 7.41 10.65 24.94
CA SER A 55 7.59 9.65 23.88
C SER A 55 7.48 8.18 24.31
N ALA A 56 7.84 7.84 25.56
CA ALA A 56 8.12 6.46 25.95
C ALA A 56 6.89 5.53 25.89
N ALA A 57 5.71 6.01 26.29
CA ALA A 57 4.48 5.21 26.28
C ALA A 57 3.99 4.94 24.86
N TYR A 58 3.94 5.98 24.02
CA TYR A 58 3.56 5.91 22.62
C TYR A 58 4.45 4.92 21.84
N TYR A 59 5.78 5.05 21.90
CA TYR A 59 6.67 4.15 21.16
C TYR A 59 6.66 2.71 21.70
N LYS A 60 6.48 2.53 23.02
CA LYS A 60 6.31 1.19 23.61
C LYS A 60 5.06 0.50 23.04
N LEU A 61 3.94 1.22 22.96
CA LEU A 61 2.68 0.73 22.42
C LEU A 61 2.74 0.49 20.89
N LEU A 62 3.35 1.42 20.15
CA LEU A 62 3.56 1.27 18.71
C LEU A 62 4.39 0.00 18.40
N ASN A 63 5.52 -0.18 19.09
CA ASN A 63 6.44 -1.29 18.86
C ASN A 63 5.98 -2.63 19.46
N PHE A 64 4.96 -2.62 20.35
CA PHE A 64 4.44 -3.83 20.98
C PHE A 64 3.93 -4.86 19.96
N SER A 65 3.13 -4.42 18.98
CA SER A 65 2.55 -5.28 17.94
C SER A 65 3.21 -5.15 16.56
N ILE A 66 4.25 -4.33 16.36
CA ILE A 66 5.03 -4.39 15.10
C ILE A 66 5.87 -5.67 15.12
N GLN A 67 5.60 -6.61 14.22
CA GLN A 67 6.30 -7.91 14.18
C GLN A 67 7.46 -7.95 13.19
N ASN A 68 7.36 -7.22 12.06
CA ASN A 68 8.45 -7.03 11.11
C ASN A 68 9.18 -5.70 11.37
N LEU A 69 10.41 -5.76 11.85
CA LEU A 69 11.17 -4.56 12.27
C LEU A 69 11.55 -3.61 11.13
N ARG A 70 11.41 -4.02 9.85
CA ARG A 70 11.48 -3.11 8.68
C ARG A 70 10.61 -1.86 8.84
N PHE A 71 9.47 -2.01 9.53
CA PHE A 71 8.47 -0.96 9.71
C PHE A 71 8.54 -0.27 11.09
N ALA A 72 9.52 -0.65 11.92
CA ALA A 72 9.85 0.05 13.15
C ALA A 72 10.92 1.15 12.94
N ASP A 73 11.52 1.23 11.75
CA ASP A 73 12.55 2.23 11.38
C ASP A 73 12.05 3.67 11.69
N PRO A 74 12.85 4.51 12.39
CA PRO A 74 12.46 5.88 12.73
C PRO A 74 12.06 6.75 11.52
N ALA A 75 12.61 6.49 10.33
CA ALA A 75 12.32 7.26 9.12
C ALA A 75 10.93 7.00 8.51
N ILE A 76 10.24 5.93 8.91
CA ILE A 76 8.89 5.58 8.44
C ILE A 76 7.86 6.52 9.09
N PRO A 77 6.81 6.99 8.38
CA PRO A 77 5.72 7.77 8.97
C PRO A 77 5.09 7.09 10.21
N LYS A 78 4.71 7.89 11.20
CA LYS A 78 4.21 7.44 12.50
C LYS A 78 2.75 7.92 12.69
N PRO A 79 1.86 7.12 13.29
CA PRO A 79 0.45 7.51 13.43
C PRO A 79 0.27 8.70 14.36
N VAL A 80 -0.65 9.62 14.05
CA VAL A 80 -0.97 10.78 14.88
C VAL A 80 -1.55 10.38 16.24
N ALA A 81 -2.25 9.24 16.29
CA ALA A 81 -2.70 8.59 17.52
C ALA A 81 -2.81 7.06 17.35
N ILE A 82 -2.68 6.35 18.46
CA ILE A 82 -2.94 4.91 18.59
C ILE A 82 -4.09 4.77 19.60
N ILE A 83 -5.19 4.17 19.17
CA ILE A 83 -6.47 4.08 19.89
C ILE A 83 -6.73 2.62 20.23
N LEU A 84 -7.03 2.31 21.49
CA LEU A 84 -7.31 0.96 21.98
C LEU A 84 -8.76 0.90 22.46
N PRO A 85 -9.74 0.60 21.58
CA PRO A 85 -11.11 0.44 22.02
C PRO A 85 -11.25 -0.78 22.94
N ASP A 86 -11.89 -0.57 24.09
CA ASP A 86 -12.23 -1.59 25.09
C ASP A 86 -13.67 -2.12 24.93
N SER A 87 -14.44 -1.58 23.96
CA SER A 87 -15.79 -2.05 23.61
C SER A 87 -16.12 -1.81 22.13
N VAL A 88 -17.17 -2.47 21.64
CA VAL A 88 -17.71 -2.25 20.28
C VAL A 88 -18.21 -0.81 20.07
N GLU A 89 -18.74 -0.17 21.12
CA GLU A 89 -19.14 1.25 21.08
C GLU A 89 -17.93 2.17 20.92
N GLN A 90 -16.84 1.91 21.66
CA GLN A 90 -15.59 2.66 21.50
C GLN A 90 -14.97 2.42 20.12
N LEU A 91 -15.09 1.22 19.54
CA LEU A 91 -14.65 0.95 18.17
C LEU A 91 -15.42 1.78 17.14
N ILE A 92 -16.75 1.79 17.22
CA ILE A 92 -17.64 2.61 16.37
C ILE A 92 -17.31 4.10 16.50
N ASN A 93 -17.19 4.59 17.74
CA ASN A 93 -16.86 5.99 18.01
C ASN A 93 -15.44 6.34 17.50
N SER A 94 -14.48 5.40 17.54
CA SER A 94 -13.13 5.59 16.97
C SER A 94 -13.16 5.78 15.46
N VAL A 95 -13.96 4.98 14.74
CA VAL A 95 -14.18 5.15 13.29
C VAL A 95 -14.81 6.52 13.00
N SER A 96 -15.86 6.89 13.75
CA SER A 96 -16.54 8.18 13.60
C SER A 96 -15.59 9.37 13.82
N CYS A 97 -14.78 9.35 14.87
CA CYS A 97 -13.81 10.41 15.16
C CYS A 97 -12.68 10.49 14.12
N SER A 98 -12.20 9.35 13.62
CA SER A 98 -11.19 9.31 12.56
C SER A 98 -11.70 9.93 11.25
N ARG A 99 -12.97 9.64 10.89
CA ARG A 99 -13.62 10.27 9.74
C ARG A 99 -13.80 11.78 9.92
N GLN A 100 -14.24 12.23 11.10
CA GLN A 100 -14.41 13.66 11.40
C GLN A 100 -13.09 14.43 11.37
N GLY A 101 -12.00 13.83 11.85
CA GLY A 101 -10.65 14.40 11.79
C GLY A 101 -9.95 14.28 10.44
N LEU A 102 -10.60 13.69 9.41
CA LEU A 102 -10.05 13.45 8.07
C LEU A 102 -8.69 12.71 8.07
N VAL A 103 -8.51 11.75 8.98
CA VAL A 103 -7.30 10.92 9.08
C VAL A 103 -7.55 9.49 8.58
N GLU A 104 -6.52 8.88 7.99
CA GLU A 104 -6.59 7.47 7.60
C GLU A 104 -6.72 6.54 8.81
N ILE A 105 -7.44 5.43 8.64
CA ILE A 105 -7.55 4.37 9.64
C ILE A 105 -6.66 3.20 9.23
N ARG A 106 -5.71 2.83 10.09
CA ARG A 106 -5.00 1.54 10.01
C ARG A 106 -5.50 0.63 11.14
N VAL A 107 -6.08 -0.51 10.78
CA VAL A 107 -6.57 -1.49 11.77
C VAL A 107 -5.43 -2.43 12.15
N ARG A 108 -5.20 -2.61 13.45
CA ARG A 108 -4.19 -3.54 13.97
C ARG A 108 -4.81 -4.56 14.90
N SER A 109 -4.40 -5.82 14.74
CA SER A 109 -4.76 -6.95 15.58
C SER A 109 -3.46 -7.56 16.13
N GLY A 110 -3.00 -8.71 15.62
CA GLY A 110 -1.66 -9.26 15.94
C GLY A 110 -0.47 -8.53 15.28
N GLY A 111 -0.73 -7.62 14.33
CA GLY A 111 0.29 -6.78 13.67
C GLY A 111 1.29 -7.52 12.77
N HIS A 112 0.92 -8.71 12.30
CA HIS A 112 1.72 -9.61 11.43
C HIS A 112 1.71 -9.24 9.93
N SER A 113 1.29 -8.03 9.54
CA SER A 113 1.35 -7.61 8.13
C SER A 113 2.81 -7.62 7.63
N TYR A 114 3.09 -8.40 6.59
CA TYR A 114 4.46 -8.59 6.07
C TYR A 114 5.06 -7.29 5.56
N GLU A 115 4.22 -6.38 5.05
CA GLU A 115 4.60 -5.06 4.55
C GLU A 115 4.10 -3.93 5.46
N GLY A 116 3.85 -4.23 6.75
CA GLY A 116 3.58 -3.24 7.79
C GLY A 116 2.26 -2.48 7.66
N THR A 117 1.38 -2.83 6.72
CA THR A 117 0.18 -2.06 6.33
C THR A 117 -0.81 -1.76 7.46
N SER A 118 -0.79 -2.55 8.54
CA SER A 118 -1.56 -2.34 9.78
C SER A 118 -0.95 -1.30 10.74
N SER A 119 0.22 -0.77 10.43
CA SER A 119 1.03 0.10 11.31
C SER A 119 1.64 1.32 10.61
N VAL A 120 1.57 1.41 9.27
CA VAL A 120 2.19 2.47 8.47
C VAL A 120 1.27 2.92 7.33
N ALA A 121 1.31 4.21 6.99
CA ALA A 121 0.83 4.76 5.72
C ALA A 121 2.03 5.08 4.80
N ALA A 122 1.92 4.76 3.52
CA ALA A 122 3.06 4.77 2.57
C ALA A 122 3.20 6.08 1.78
N ASP A 123 2.14 6.87 1.69
CA ASP A 123 2.03 8.15 0.98
C ASP A 123 2.31 9.37 1.87
N GLY A 124 2.49 9.16 3.19
CA GLY A 124 2.69 10.22 4.17
C GLY A 124 1.40 10.88 4.64
N ALA A 125 0.21 10.34 4.32
CA ALA A 125 -1.05 10.82 4.85
C ALA A 125 -1.08 10.73 6.39
N PRO A 126 -1.68 11.69 7.11
CA PRO A 126 -1.94 11.58 8.54
C PRO A 126 -2.88 10.39 8.82
N PHE A 127 -2.43 9.45 9.65
CA PHE A 127 -3.17 8.22 9.96
C PHE A 127 -3.22 7.94 11.46
N VAL A 128 -4.24 7.23 11.90
CA VAL A 128 -4.31 6.59 13.23
C VAL A 128 -4.17 5.09 13.12
N ILE A 129 -3.73 4.47 14.21
CA ILE A 129 -3.92 3.02 14.40
C ILE A 129 -5.10 2.81 15.34
N ILE A 130 -6.13 2.09 14.88
CA ILE A 130 -7.12 1.46 15.77
C ILE A 130 -6.57 0.06 16.09
N ASP A 131 -6.04 -0.10 17.30
CA ASP A 131 -5.45 -1.34 17.77
C ASP A 131 -6.50 -2.13 18.55
N MET A 132 -7.05 -3.16 17.89
CA MET A 132 -8.08 -4.07 18.41
C MET A 132 -7.62 -4.87 19.63
N MET A 133 -6.39 -4.67 20.10
CA MET A 133 -5.69 -5.37 21.16
C MET A 133 -6.53 -5.71 22.41
N ASN A 134 -7.45 -4.87 22.85
CA ASN A 134 -8.24 -5.16 24.05
C ASN A 134 -9.57 -5.88 23.75
N LEU A 135 -9.94 -5.99 22.47
CA LEU A 135 -11.05 -6.79 21.96
C LEU A 135 -10.51 -8.18 21.55
N ASN A 136 -10.07 -8.95 22.55
CA ASN A 136 -9.47 -10.29 22.40
C ASN A 136 -10.28 -11.43 23.06
N GLY A 137 -11.56 -11.19 23.36
CA GLY A 137 -12.48 -12.18 23.92
C GLY A 137 -12.74 -13.36 22.97
N VAL A 138 -12.84 -14.56 23.56
CA VAL A 138 -13.21 -15.79 22.86
C VAL A 138 -14.28 -16.53 23.67
N MET A 139 -15.48 -16.64 23.11
CA MET A 139 -16.64 -17.29 23.73
C MET A 139 -16.97 -18.57 22.97
N VAL A 140 -16.74 -19.72 23.58
CA VAL A 140 -16.95 -21.04 22.99
C VAL A 140 -18.31 -21.61 23.41
N ASP A 141 -19.10 -22.03 22.43
CA ASP A 141 -20.37 -22.73 22.61
C ASP A 141 -20.26 -24.16 22.07
N LEU A 142 -20.32 -25.14 22.97
CA LEU A 142 -20.24 -26.56 22.63
C LEU A 142 -21.59 -27.18 22.26
N GLU A 143 -22.72 -26.50 22.48
CA GLU A 143 -24.04 -26.97 22.05
C GLU A 143 -24.24 -26.73 20.56
N THR A 144 -23.82 -25.56 20.06
CA THR A 144 -23.82 -25.26 18.61
C THR A 144 -22.50 -25.60 17.91
N GLU A 145 -21.50 -26.06 18.66
CA GLU A 145 -20.12 -26.29 18.19
C GLU A 145 -19.52 -25.06 17.47
N THR A 146 -19.77 -23.85 17.99
CA THR A 146 -19.26 -22.60 17.43
C THR A 146 -18.47 -21.79 18.47
N ALA A 147 -17.73 -20.78 18.03
CA ALA A 147 -17.16 -19.78 18.93
C ALA A 147 -17.23 -18.38 18.33
N TRP A 148 -17.51 -17.38 19.16
CA TRP A 148 -17.28 -15.97 18.83
C TRP A 148 -15.85 -15.59 19.22
N VAL A 149 -15.09 -15.05 18.28
CA VAL A 149 -13.68 -14.66 18.42
C VAL A 149 -13.56 -13.19 18.04
N GLU A 150 -13.28 -12.31 19.01
CA GLU A 150 -13.09 -10.89 18.72
C GLU A 150 -11.85 -10.64 17.83
N GLY A 151 -11.90 -9.60 16.99
CA GLY A 151 -10.92 -9.37 15.93
C GLY A 151 -9.51 -9.07 16.41
N GLY A 152 -9.34 -8.66 17.67
CA GLY A 152 -8.05 -8.47 18.34
C GLY A 152 -7.44 -9.74 18.94
N ALA A 153 -8.22 -10.82 19.07
CA ALA A 153 -7.75 -12.09 19.59
C ALA A 153 -6.66 -12.68 18.69
N THR A 154 -5.64 -13.26 19.30
CA THR A 154 -4.62 -14.02 18.59
C THR A 154 -5.06 -15.47 18.36
N LEU A 155 -4.43 -16.14 17.40
CA LEU A 155 -4.67 -17.56 17.14
C LEU A 155 -4.37 -18.40 18.39
N GLY A 156 -3.30 -18.08 19.13
CA GLY A 156 -2.94 -18.78 20.36
C GLY A 156 -3.97 -18.63 21.49
N GLU A 157 -4.53 -17.43 21.68
CA GLU A 157 -5.66 -17.20 22.60
C GLU A 157 -6.91 -17.99 22.15
N THR A 158 -7.20 -17.99 20.85
CA THR A 158 -8.33 -18.72 20.24
C THR A 158 -8.20 -20.22 20.46
N TYR A 159 -7.04 -20.81 20.14
CA TYR A 159 -6.77 -22.24 20.32
C TYR A 159 -6.81 -22.64 21.80
N HIS A 160 -6.27 -21.82 22.70
CA HIS A 160 -6.33 -22.06 24.14
C HIS A 160 -7.78 -22.10 24.64
N ALA A 161 -8.63 -21.15 24.23
CA ALA A 161 -10.03 -21.11 24.64
C ALA A 161 -10.82 -22.35 24.15
N ILE A 162 -10.62 -22.77 22.89
CA ILE A 162 -11.25 -23.98 22.33
C ILE A 162 -10.80 -25.23 23.10
N ALA A 163 -9.49 -25.38 23.33
CA ALA A 163 -8.93 -26.54 24.04
C ALA A 163 -9.32 -26.60 25.52
N GLN A 164 -9.52 -25.43 26.15
CA GLN A 164 -10.04 -25.34 27.53
C GLN A 164 -11.51 -25.77 27.61
N ALA A 165 -12.30 -25.54 26.56
CA ALA A 165 -13.68 -26.02 26.48
C ALA A 165 -13.78 -27.51 26.12
N SER A 166 -12.93 -28.00 25.21
CA SER A 166 -13.02 -29.38 24.69
C SER A 166 -11.69 -29.92 24.15
N ASN A 167 -11.37 -31.17 24.50
CA ASN A 167 -10.21 -31.91 23.98
C ASN A 167 -10.44 -32.62 22.63
N VAL A 168 -11.65 -32.57 22.07
CA VAL A 168 -12.03 -33.13 20.76
C VAL A 168 -12.48 -32.08 19.73
N HIS A 169 -12.19 -30.82 20.01
CA HIS A 169 -12.45 -29.70 19.10
C HIS A 169 -11.15 -28.92 18.83
N GLY A 170 -11.05 -28.38 17.62
CA GLY A 170 -9.98 -27.48 17.19
C GLY A 170 -10.47 -26.50 16.13
N PHE A 171 -9.56 -25.72 15.56
CA PHE A 171 -9.85 -24.76 14.48
C PHE A 171 -8.73 -24.74 13.43
N SER A 172 -9.09 -24.63 12.15
CA SER A 172 -8.16 -24.73 11.02
C SER A 172 -7.60 -23.34 10.68
N ALA A 173 -6.47 -22.99 11.26
CA ALA A 173 -5.75 -21.73 11.01
C ALA A 173 -4.23 -21.93 11.16
N GLY A 174 -3.46 -20.86 11.00
CA GLY A 174 -1.99 -20.87 11.02
C GLY A 174 -1.37 -21.28 12.37
N SER A 175 -0.14 -21.81 12.34
CA SER A 175 0.56 -22.31 13.53
C SER A 175 1.15 -21.23 14.44
N CYS A 176 1.45 -20.03 13.92
CA CYS A 176 2.08 -18.94 14.66
C CYS A 176 1.10 -18.33 15.68
N PRO A 177 1.31 -18.48 17.01
CA PRO A 177 0.28 -18.17 18.01
C PRO A 177 0.00 -16.67 18.14
N THR A 178 0.97 -15.79 17.88
CA THR A 178 0.83 -14.33 18.01
C THR A 178 0.16 -13.66 16.80
N VAL A 179 -0.21 -14.41 15.77
CA VAL A 179 -0.97 -13.92 14.63
C VAL A 179 -2.38 -13.56 15.08
N GLY A 180 -2.91 -12.42 14.61
CA GLY A 180 -4.25 -11.94 14.98
C GLY A 180 -5.35 -12.51 14.08
N ALA A 181 -6.43 -13.01 14.69
CA ALA A 181 -7.58 -13.60 14.00
C ALA A 181 -8.21 -12.63 13.00
N GLY A 182 -8.36 -11.34 13.36
CA GLY A 182 -8.93 -10.29 12.52
C GLY A 182 -8.30 -10.23 11.12
N GLY A 183 -6.98 -10.15 11.02
CA GLY A 183 -6.27 -10.12 9.74
C GLY A 183 -6.16 -11.50 9.08
N HIS A 184 -5.85 -12.54 9.88
CA HIS A 184 -5.57 -13.88 9.37
C HIS A 184 -6.77 -14.53 8.69
N ILE A 185 -7.94 -14.47 9.33
CA ILE A 185 -9.21 -14.97 8.77
C ILE A 185 -9.62 -14.09 7.58
N ALA A 186 -9.47 -12.76 7.66
CA ALA A 186 -9.82 -11.87 6.56
C ALA A 186 -9.03 -12.12 5.27
N GLY A 187 -7.79 -12.62 5.36
CA GLY A 187 -6.99 -13.05 4.21
C GLY A 187 -7.08 -14.55 3.88
N GLY A 188 -7.98 -15.31 4.50
CA GLY A 188 -8.18 -16.75 4.27
C GLY A 188 -7.79 -17.61 5.47
N GLY A 189 -6.49 -17.69 5.76
CA GLY A 189 -5.97 -18.34 6.96
C GLY A 189 -5.64 -19.83 6.81
N PHE A 190 -4.66 -20.15 5.96
CA PHE A 190 -4.13 -21.51 5.79
C PHE A 190 -3.35 -22.01 7.01
N GLY A 191 -3.39 -23.33 7.28
CA GLY A 191 -2.56 -23.99 8.28
C GLY A 191 -2.61 -25.52 8.23
N LEU A 192 -2.15 -26.16 9.32
CA LEU A 192 -1.87 -27.60 9.40
C LEU A 192 -3.08 -28.50 9.10
N MET A 193 -4.30 -28.02 9.33
CA MET A 193 -5.53 -28.78 9.09
C MET A 193 -6.22 -28.42 7.77
N SER A 194 -5.65 -27.52 6.96
CA SER A 194 -6.35 -27.01 5.77
C SER A 194 -6.60 -28.06 4.69
N ARG A 195 -5.81 -29.13 4.62
CA ARG A 195 -6.10 -30.28 3.72
C ARG A 195 -7.37 -31.06 4.10
N LYS A 196 -7.80 -31.00 5.37
CA LYS A 196 -9.03 -31.66 5.84
C LYS A 196 -10.22 -30.73 5.98
N TYR A 197 -9.99 -29.49 6.43
CA TYR A 197 -11.06 -28.56 6.81
C TYR A 197 -11.03 -27.21 6.08
N GLY A 198 -10.13 -27.00 5.11
CA GLY A 198 -10.01 -25.73 4.42
C GLY A 198 -9.29 -24.65 5.24
N VAL A 199 -9.29 -23.42 4.73
CA VAL A 199 -8.71 -22.27 5.44
C VAL A 199 -9.65 -21.78 6.55
N ALA A 200 -9.14 -20.97 7.48
CA ALA A 200 -9.92 -20.43 8.60
C ALA A 200 -11.23 -19.78 8.15
N ALA A 201 -11.19 -19.02 7.04
CA ALA A 201 -12.32 -18.34 6.43
C ALA A 201 -13.40 -19.28 5.84
N ASP A 202 -13.05 -20.53 5.46
CA ASP A 202 -14.06 -21.53 5.04
C ASP A 202 -14.97 -21.93 6.22
N ASN A 203 -14.43 -21.81 7.44
CA ASN A 203 -15.06 -22.26 8.68
C ASN A 203 -15.69 -21.10 9.46
N VAL A 204 -15.92 -19.96 8.82
CA VAL A 204 -16.66 -18.81 9.38
C VAL A 204 -18.13 -18.93 8.97
N VAL A 205 -19.03 -18.90 9.96
CA VAL A 205 -20.50 -19.02 9.78
C VAL A 205 -21.24 -17.69 9.93
N ASP A 206 -20.67 -16.73 10.67
CA ASP A 206 -21.19 -15.38 10.89
C ASP A 206 -20.02 -14.42 11.22
N ALA A 207 -20.25 -13.12 11.19
CA ALA A 207 -19.28 -12.09 11.59
C ALA A 207 -19.98 -10.80 12.01
N LEU A 208 -19.39 -10.05 12.94
CA LEU A 208 -19.79 -8.70 13.29
C LEU A 208 -18.79 -7.71 12.67
N LEU A 209 -19.26 -6.88 11.75
CA LEU A 209 -18.49 -5.91 10.98
C LEU A 209 -18.89 -4.49 11.36
N VAL A 210 -17.92 -3.63 11.72
CA VAL A 210 -18.12 -2.18 11.77
C VAL A 210 -17.81 -1.61 10.38
N ASP A 211 -18.83 -1.05 9.75
CA ASP A 211 -18.75 -0.50 8.40
C ASP A 211 -18.10 0.89 8.34
N ALA A 212 -18.04 1.42 7.13
CA ALA A 212 -17.73 2.80 6.81
C ALA A 212 -18.37 3.84 7.74
N ASN A 213 -19.66 3.69 8.05
CA ASN A 213 -20.50 4.67 8.73
C ASN A 213 -20.57 4.47 10.25
N GLY A 214 -19.83 3.49 10.80
CA GLY A 214 -19.89 3.13 12.21
C GLY A 214 -21.11 2.28 12.57
N GLN A 215 -21.75 1.64 11.59
CA GLN A 215 -22.83 0.68 11.80
C GLN A 215 -22.21 -0.69 12.11
N LEU A 216 -22.74 -1.36 13.14
CA LEU A 216 -22.43 -2.76 13.43
C LEU A 216 -23.39 -3.66 12.65
N LEU A 217 -22.84 -4.48 11.76
CA LEU A 217 -23.57 -5.37 10.88
C LEU A 217 -23.19 -6.82 11.20
N ASP A 218 -24.18 -7.67 11.48
CA ASP A 218 -24.01 -9.12 11.44
C ASP A 218 -24.06 -9.64 10.00
N ARG A 219 -23.94 -10.96 9.77
CA ARG A 219 -24.05 -11.55 8.43
C ARG A 219 -25.34 -11.15 7.71
N GLN A 220 -26.47 -11.06 8.41
CA GLN A 220 -27.75 -10.68 7.81
C GLN A 220 -27.76 -9.19 7.43
N GLY A 221 -27.24 -8.32 8.29
CA GLY A 221 -27.15 -6.88 8.08
C GLY A 221 -26.16 -6.47 7.00
N MET A 222 -25.02 -7.16 6.89
CA MET A 222 -24.05 -6.92 5.81
C MET A 222 -24.44 -7.59 4.49
N GLY A 223 -25.15 -8.73 4.55
CA GLY A 223 -25.53 -9.51 3.38
C GLY A 223 -24.41 -10.40 2.82
N GLU A 224 -24.80 -11.39 2.01
CA GLU A 224 -23.92 -12.48 1.59
C GLU A 224 -22.71 -12.05 0.74
N ASP A 225 -22.82 -10.99 -0.06
CA ASP A 225 -21.68 -10.49 -0.86
C ASP A 225 -20.55 -9.93 0.02
N VAL A 226 -20.91 -9.21 1.08
CA VAL A 226 -19.95 -8.66 2.05
C VAL A 226 -19.37 -9.77 2.90
N PHE A 227 -20.24 -10.67 3.39
CA PHE A 227 -19.84 -11.83 4.17
C PHE A 227 -18.93 -12.79 3.36
N TRP A 228 -19.08 -12.85 2.04
CA TRP A 228 -18.16 -13.51 1.12
C TRP A 228 -16.84 -12.76 0.97
N ALA A 229 -16.88 -11.43 0.78
CA ALA A 229 -15.69 -10.60 0.57
C ALA A 229 -14.75 -10.57 1.78
N ILE A 230 -15.28 -10.41 3.00
CA ILE A 230 -14.47 -10.42 4.23
C ILE A 230 -13.81 -11.78 4.48
N ARG A 231 -14.32 -12.88 3.88
CA ARG A 231 -13.75 -14.22 3.98
C ARG A 231 -12.72 -14.44 2.88
N GLY A 232 -11.57 -13.78 3.00
CA GLY A 232 -10.41 -13.99 2.13
C GLY A 232 -10.02 -12.82 1.22
N GLY A 233 -10.80 -11.73 1.17
CA GLY A 233 -10.51 -10.54 0.37
C GLY A 233 -9.42 -9.62 0.95
N GLY A 234 -8.89 -9.93 2.13
CA GLY A 234 -7.88 -9.15 2.83
C GLY A 234 -8.45 -8.24 3.92
N GLY A 235 -7.76 -8.17 5.06
CA GLY A 235 -8.15 -7.32 6.18
C GLY A 235 -7.84 -5.84 5.93
N GLY A 236 -8.67 -4.94 6.46
CA GLY A 236 -8.50 -3.50 6.33
C GLY A 236 -9.04 -2.88 5.03
N VAL A 237 -9.77 -3.66 4.22
CA VAL A 237 -10.39 -3.20 2.96
C VAL A 237 -11.90 -2.96 3.13
N PHE A 238 -12.61 -3.92 3.72
CA PHE A 238 -14.08 -3.97 3.78
C PHE A 238 -14.66 -3.50 5.12
N GLY A 239 -13.91 -2.73 5.91
CA GLY A 239 -14.28 -2.29 7.26
C GLY A 239 -13.53 -3.03 8.37
N ILE A 240 -14.03 -2.93 9.61
CA ILE A 240 -13.39 -3.51 10.79
C ILE A 240 -14.22 -4.67 11.33
N VAL A 241 -13.76 -5.91 11.14
CA VAL A 241 -14.42 -7.06 11.75
C VAL A 241 -14.17 -7.03 13.26
N TYR A 242 -15.23 -6.71 14.01
CA TYR A 242 -15.26 -6.71 15.47
C TYR A 242 -15.15 -8.14 16.02
N ALA A 243 -15.88 -9.10 15.44
CA ALA A 243 -15.81 -10.50 15.85
C ALA A 243 -16.16 -11.47 14.71
N TRP A 244 -15.54 -12.64 14.72
CA TRP A 244 -15.85 -13.77 13.84
C TRP A 244 -16.63 -14.84 14.59
N LYS A 245 -17.69 -15.40 14.00
CA LYS A 245 -18.29 -16.64 14.48
C LYS A 245 -17.72 -17.81 13.67
N ILE A 246 -16.89 -18.61 14.33
CA ILE A 246 -16.23 -19.77 13.73
C ILE A 246 -16.96 -21.07 14.07
N GLN A 247 -16.95 -22.01 13.14
CA GLN A 247 -17.32 -23.41 13.35
C GLN A 247 -16.15 -24.14 14.00
N LEU A 248 -16.41 -24.85 15.10
CA LEU A 248 -15.43 -25.74 15.72
C LEU A 248 -15.34 -27.04 14.93
N LEU A 249 -14.13 -27.60 14.86
CA LEU A 249 -13.81 -28.75 14.01
C LEU A 249 -13.45 -29.95 14.88
N LYS A 250 -14.04 -31.12 14.58
CA LYS A 250 -13.74 -32.35 15.31
C LYS A 250 -12.29 -32.76 15.12
N VAL A 251 -11.60 -33.06 16.21
CA VAL A 251 -10.25 -33.64 16.20
C VAL A 251 -10.23 -34.88 17.08
N PRO A 252 -9.45 -35.92 16.75
CA PRO A 252 -9.28 -37.06 17.63
C PRO A 252 -8.55 -36.64 18.91
N GLN A 253 -8.78 -37.36 20.00
CA GLN A 253 -8.10 -37.11 21.29
C GLN A 253 -6.57 -37.29 21.19
N VAL A 254 -6.12 -38.10 20.22
CA VAL A 254 -4.71 -38.35 19.92
C VAL A 254 -4.44 -38.00 18.46
N VAL A 255 -3.47 -37.12 18.25
CA VAL A 255 -2.87 -36.75 16.97
C VAL A 255 -1.39 -37.13 16.98
N THR A 256 -0.79 -37.27 15.80
CA THR A 256 0.65 -37.52 15.67
C THR A 256 1.34 -36.31 15.05
N ALA A 257 2.45 -35.88 15.64
CA ALA A 257 3.28 -34.80 15.14
C ALA A 257 4.75 -35.24 15.02
N PHE A 258 5.45 -34.75 14.00
CA PHE A 258 6.90 -34.90 13.85
C PHE A 258 7.54 -33.68 13.19
N VAL A 259 8.81 -33.44 13.51
CA VAL A 259 9.70 -32.58 12.72
C VAL A 259 11.00 -33.32 12.47
N VAL A 260 11.27 -33.61 11.19
CA VAL A 260 12.43 -34.39 10.77
C VAL A 260 13.27 -33.59 9.77
N SER A 261 14.51 -33.27 10.16
CA SER A 261 15.46 -32.64 9.25
C SER A 261 16.33 -33.70 8.57
N ARG A 262 16.44 -33.60 7.24
CA ARG A 262 17.30 -34.44 6.40
C ARG A 262 18.31 -33.53 5.72
N ALA A 263 19.49 -33.46 6.35
CA ALA A 263 20.64 -32.73 5.82
C ALA A 263 21.41 -33.57 4.79
N ALA A 264 22.35 -32.90 4.12
CA ALA A 264 23.46 -33.48 3.39
C ALA A 264 24.12 -34.69 4.10
N SER A 265 23.73 -35.92 3.76
CA SER A 265 24.42 -37.11 4.27
C SER A 265 25.82 -37.23 3.68
N ALA A 266 26.83 -37.25 4.55
CA ALA A 266 28.23 -37.53 4.21
C ALA A 266 28.53 -39.05 4.05
N ALA A 267 27.50 -39.90 3.95
CA ALA A 267 27.65 -41.33 3.75
C ALA A 267 28.06 -41.66 2.29
N GLY A 268 29.34 -41.42 1.96
CA GLY A 268 29.95 -41.93 0.74
C GLY A 268 30.81 -40.95 -0.05
N GLY A 269 31.87 -40.39 0.56
CA GLY A 269 33.09 -39.92 -0.12
C GLY A 269 33.02 -38.81 -1.18
N GLY A 270 31.82 -38.39 -1.61
CA GLY A 270 31.60 -37.32 -2.57
C GLY A 270 31.56 -35.96 -1.89
N GLY A 271 32.28 -34.98 -2.45
CA GLY A 271 32.26 -33.60 -1.94
C GLY A 271 30.90 -32.90 -2.12
N HIS A 272 30.82 -31.65 -1.65
CA HIS A 272 29.62 -30.79 -1.54
C HIS A 272 28.58 -30.88 -2.69
N LYS A 273 29.00 -31.21 -3.93
CA LYS A 273 28.12 -31.46 -5.09
C LYS A 273 27.16 -32.65 -4.95
N THR A 274 27.46 -33.67 -4.14
CA THR A 274 26.60 -34.87 -3.96
C THR A 274 25.55 -34.65 -2.86
N ALA A 275 25.94 -33.95 -1.80
CA ALA A 275 25.12 -33.57 -0.64
C ALA A 275 23.78 -32.91 -1.03
N ASN A 276 23.85 -31.80 -1.78
CA ASN A 276 22.67 -30.99 -2.11
C ASN A 276 21.76 -31.68 -3.14
N GLY A 277 22.30 -32.69 -3.86
CA GLY A 277 21.53 -33.57 -4.72
C GLY A 277 20.54 -34.47 -3.95
N ASN A 278 20.82 -34.83 -2.70
CA ASN A 278 19.89 -35.62 -1.90
C ASN A 278 18.75 -34.77 -1.33
N VAL A 279 19.01 -33.52 -0.95
CA VAL A 279 17.95 -32.55 -0.60
C VAL A 279 17.00 -32.36 -1.79
N ALA A 280 17.54 -32.09 -2.98
CA ALA A 280 16.73 -31.90 -4.18
C ALA A 280 15.84 -33.12 -4.50
N LYS A 281 16.33 -34.35 -4.31
CA LYS A 281 15.54 -35.58 -4.49
C LYS A 281 14.40 -35.71 -3.46
N LEU A 282 14.62 -35.34 -2.20
CA LEU A 282 13.58 -35.41 -1.18
C LEU A 282 12.47 -34.37 -1.44
N VAL A 283 12.84 -33.17 -1.88
CA VAL A 283 11.88 -32.12 -2.30
C VAL A 283 11.10 -32.56 -3.54
N ASP A 284 11.79 -33.15 -4.53
CA ASP A 284 11.18 -33.71 -5.75
C ASP A 284 10.21 -34.86 -5.45
N LYS A 285 10.58 -35.77 -4.54
CA LYS A 285 9.68 -36.83 -4.06
C LYS A 285 8.49 -36.25 -3.29
N TRP A 286 8.72 -35.26 -2.42
CA TRP A 286 7.68 -34.62 -1.61
C TRP A 286 6.57 -33.99 -2.45
N GLN A 287 6.89 -33.25 -3.52
CA GLN A 287 5.86 -32.62 -4.37
C GLN A 287 4.94 -33.63 -5.09
N HIS A 288 5.40 -34.87 -5.28
CA HIS A 288 4.62 -35.96 -5.85
C HIS A 288 3.83 -36.77 -4.81
N VAL A 289 4.04 -36.53 -3.51
CA VAL A 289 3.37 -37.25 -2.42
C VAL A 289 2.43 -36.33 -1.63
N ALA A 290 2.95 -35.23 -1.09
CA ALA A 290 2.27 -34.43 -0.08
C ALA A 290 0.89 -33.88 -0.51
N PRO A 291 0.68 -33.42 -1.77
CA PRO A 291 -0.64 -33.00 -2.23
C PRO A 291 -1.67 -34.13 -2.30
N TYR A 292 -1.22 -35.39 -2.42
CA TYR A 292 -2.02 -36.58 -2.67
C TYR A 292 -2.13 -37.53 -1.47
N LEU A 293 -1.63 -37.13 -0.30
CA LEU A 293 -1.86 -37.85 0.95
C LEU A 293 -3.36 -37.84 1.32
N VAL A 294 -3.78 -38.78 2.16
CA VAL A 294 -5.10 -38.74 2.80
C VAL A 294 -5.31 -37.41 3.53
N ASP A 295 -6.55 -36.91 3.56
CA ASP A 295 -6.89 -35.56 4.04
C ASP A 295 -6.47 -35.31 5.50
N ASP A 296 -6.51 -36.36 6.33
CA ASP A 296 -6.04 -36.38 7.72
C ASP A 296 -4.55 -36.07 7.89
N PHE A 297 -3.75 -36.09 6.80
CA PHE A 297 -2.30 -35.95 6.83
C PHE A 297 -1.85 -34.64 6.19
N TYR A 298 -1.02 -33.90 6.92
CA TYR A 298 -0.28 -32.73 6.46
C TYR A 298 1.22 -32.99 6.55
N ILE A 299 1.99 -32.58 5.54
CA ILE A 299 3.46 -32.56 5.61
C ILE A 299 4.03 -31.40 4.79
N SER A 300 4.47 -30.35 5.47
CA SER A 300 5.18 -29.22 4.84
C SER A 300 6.68 -29.51 4.70
N CYS A 301 7.33 -28.95 3.68
CA CYS A 301 8.77 -29.05 3.47
C CYS A 301 9.44 -27.66 3.55
N PHE A 302 10.33 -27.47 4.53
CA PHE A 302 11.17 -26.28 4.68
C PHE A 302 12.53 -26.56 4.05
N VAL A 303 13.06 -25.67 3.21
CA VAL A 303 14.36 -25.85 2.55
C VAL A 303 15.22 -24.60 2.69
N GLY A 304 16.42 -24.77 3.25
CA GLY A 304 17.36 -23.68 3.50
C GLY A 304 18.62 -24.13 4.24
N ALA A 305 19.55 -23.20 4.46
CA ALA A 305 20.66 -23.41 5.40
C ALA A 305 20.22 -23.05 6.81
N GLY A 306 20.88 -23.61 7.84
CA GLY A 306 20.73 -23.15 9.22
C GLY A 306 19.31 -23.24 9.82
N LEU A 307 18.42 -24.06 9.25
CA LEU A 307 17.04 -24.21 9.74
C LEU A 307 17.05 -24.62 11.24
N PRO A 308 16.15 -24.07 12.08
CA PRO A 308 16.22 -24.22 13.55
C PRO A 308 16.24 -25.67 14.05
N GLU A 309 15.66 -26.60 13.29
CA GLU A 309 15.46 -27.99 13.68
C GLU A 309 16.61 -28.93 13.27
N VAL A 310 17.71 -28.38 12.72
CA VAL A 310 18.93 -29.12 12.40
C VAL A 310 19.69 -29.47 13.69
N LYS A 311 19.66 -30.75 14.08
CA LYS A 311 20.43 -31.29 15.22
C LYS A 311 21.93 -31.42 14.89
N THR A 312 22.67 -30.31 14.83
CA THR A 312 24.16 -30.35 14.73
C THR A 312 24.82 -30.33 16.11
N THR A 313 25.41 -31.45 16.50
CA THR A 313 26.40 -31.57 17.59
C THR A 313 27.82 -31.12 17.18
N VAL A 314 27.98 -30.65 15.94
CA VAL A 314 29.23 -30.09 15.42
C VAL A 314 29.22 -28.58 15.61
N THR A 315 30.29 -28.04 16.20
CA THR A 315 30.52 -26.60 16.39
C THR A 315 30.31 -25.83 15.09
N ALA A 316 29.60 -24.69 15.18
CA ALA A 316 29.18 -23.87 14.04
C ALA A 316 30.37 -23.28 13.26
N THR A 317 30.91 -24.05 12.32
CA THR A 317 32.03 -23.68 11.44
C THR A 317 31.54 -23.50 10.01
N ARG A 318 30.86 -22.36 9.75
CA ARG A 318 30.50 -21.88 8.39
C ARG A 318 29.90 -22.92 7.43
N SER A 319 29.13 -23.90 7.90
CA SER A 319 28.60 -24.94 7.02
C SER A 319 27.39 -24.45 6.21
N THR A 320 27.62 -24.11 4.94
CA THR A 320 26.64 -23.81 3.88
C THR A 320 25.79 -25.03 3.46
N ASN A 321 25.56 -25.97 4.37
CA ASN A 321 24.85 -27.20 4.07
C ASN A 321 23.34 -26.96 4.12
N ILE A 322 22.72 -26.96 2.95
CA ILE A 322 21.26 -26.96 2.82
C ILE A 322 20.69 -28.24 3.44
N SER A 323 19.52 -28.11 4.05
CA SER A 323 18.71 -29.21 4.58
C SER A 323 17.27 -29.09 4.10
N ALA A 324 16.56 -30.22 4.07
CA ALA A 324 15.10 -30.23 4.00
C ALA A 324 14.53 -30.66 5.37
N THR A 325 13.74 -29.81 6.00
CA THR A 325 13.02 -30.10 7.24
C THR A 325 11.55 -30.34 6.94
N PHE A 326 11.07 -31.54 7.24
CA PHE A 326 9.68 -31.93 7.05
C PHE A 326 8.94 -31.82 8.38
N LYS A 327 7.87 -31.02 8.41
CA LYS A 327 6.97 -30.89 9.57
C LYS A 327 5.67 -31.59 9.21
N GLY A 328 5.36 -32.68 9.91
CA GLY A 328 4.22 -33.54 9.60
C GLY A 328 3.23 -33.64 10.75
N PHE A 329 1.96 -33.52 10.42
CA PHE A 329 0.84 -33.54 11.36
C PHE A 329 -0.21 -34.52 10.81
N TYR A 330 -0.67 -35.44 11.66
CA TYR A 330 -1.66 -36.46 11.29
C TYR A 330 -2.75 -36.58 12.34
N LEU A 331 -4.00 -36.52 11.90
CA LEU A 331 -5.20 -36.65 12.73
C LEU A 331 -5.50 -38.12 13.07
N GLY A 332 -4.56 -38.79 13.74
CA GLY A 332 -4.69 -40.16 14.21
C GLY A 332 -3.40 -40.70 14.83
N SER A 333 -3.33 -42.03 15.00
CA SER A 333 -2.22 -42.71 15.67
C SER A 333 -0.91 -42.72 14.88
N ARG A 334 0.19 -42.83 15.61
CA ARG A 334 1.56 -42.89 15.09
C ARG A 334 1.79 -44.12 14.21
N SER A 335 1.22 -45.26 14.62
CA SER A 335 1.25 -46.50 13.84
C SER A 335 0.66 -46.31 12.44
N SER A 336 -0.49 -45.65 12.35
CA SER A 336 -1.16 -45.32 11.09
C SER A 336 -0.35 -44.31 10.29
N ALA A 337 0.14 -43.24 10.94
CA ALA A 337 0.96 -42.21 10.29
C ALA A 337 2.22 -42.78 9.64
N MET A 338 2.97 -43.61 10.37
CA MET A 338 4.17 -44.27 9.88
C MET A 338 3.86 -45.30 8.79
N SER A 339 2.75 -46.05 8.91
CA SER A 339 2.34 -47.00 7.86
C SER A 339 2.07 -46.31 6.53
N ILE A 340 1.41 -45.15 6.56
CA ILE A 340 1.15 -44.33 5.37
C ILE A 340 2.47 -43.83 4.78
N LEU A 341 3.33 -43.20 5.58
CA LEU A 341 4.61 -42.67 5.10
C LEU A 341 5.54 -43.75 4.55
N ASN A 342 5.63 -44.92 5.18
CA ASN A 342 6.44 -46.03 4.69
C ASN A 342 5.94 -46.58 3.35
N GLN A 343 4.64 -46.45 3.05
CA GLN A 343 4.05 -46.88 1.78
C GLN A 343 4.31 -45.87 0.65
N VAL A 344 4.12 -44.56 0.90
CA VAL A 344 4.15 -43.55 -0.18
C VAL A 344 5.41 -42.68 -0.23
N PHE A 345 6.11 -42.52 0.90
CA PHE A 345 7.34 -41.73 1.04
C PHE A 345 8.44 -42.45 1.85
N PRO A 346 8.80 -43.70 1.53
CA PRO A 346 9.84 -44.45 2.27
C PRO A 346 11.20 -43.73 2.29
N ASP A 347 11.49 -42.92 1.26
CA ASP A 347 12.74 -42.14 1.15
C ASP A 347 12.93 -41.11 2.28
N LEU A 348 11.84 -40.71 2.97
CA LEU A 348 11.90 -39.84 4.15
C LEU A 348 12.57 -40.55 5.34
N GLY A 349 12.46 -41.89 5.40
CA GLY A 349 13.07 -42.74 6.42
C GLY A 349 12.70 -42.32 7.84
N ILE A 350 11.40 -42.16 8.12
CA ILE A 350 10.92 -41.75 9.45
C ILE A 350 10.96 -42.92 10.43
N VAL A 351 11.42 -42.68 11.66
CA VAL A 351 11.49 -43.69 12.73
C VAL A 351 10.50 -43.39 13.86
N GLU A 352 10.23 -44.39 14.71
CA GLU A 352 9.18 -44.31 15.74
C GLU A 352 9.47 -43.23 16.79
N GLU A 353 10.75 -42.97 17.07
CA GLU A 353 11.25 -41.96 18.00
C GLU A 353 11.17 -40.53 17.45
N GLU A 354 10.94 -40.37 16.14
CA GLU A 354 10.72 -39.05 15.52
C GLU A 354 9.24 -38.64 15.54
N CYS A 355 8.32 -39.59 15.76
CA CYS A 355 6.88 -39.36 15.83
C CYS A 355 6.39 -39.32 17.29
N THR A 356 5.71 -38.24 17.66
CA THR A 356 5.13 -38.04 18.99
C THR A 356 3.61 -38.02 18.91
N GLU A 357 2.96 -38.87 19.70
CA GLU A 357 1.51 -38.80 19.94
C GLU A 357 1.21 -37.78 21.04
N MET A 358 0.19 -36.94 20.83
CA MET A 358 -0.20 -35.85 21.74
C MET A 358 -1.66 -35.43 21.48
N SER A 359 -2.19 -34.48 22.25
CA SER A 359 -3.47 -33.84 21.92
C SER A 359 -3.32 -32.79 20.81
N TRP A 360 -4.43 -32.39 20.18
CA TRP A 360 -4.43 -31.34 19.15
C TRP A 360 -3.77 -30.03 19.65
N ILE A 361 -4.09 -29.57 20.85
CA ILE A 361 -3.55 -28.30 21.38
C ILE A 361 -2.05 -28.38 21.69
N GLU A 362 -1.55 -29.53 22.13
CA GLU A 362 -0.11 -29.76 22.30
C GLU A 362 0.62 -29.75 20.95
N SER A 363 -0.03 -30.21 19.87
CA SER A 363 0.53 -30.12 18.52
C SER A 363 0.66 -28.67 18.04
N ILE A 364 -0.27 -27.78 18.44
CA ILE A 364 -0.12 -26.34 18.19
C ILE A 364 1.11 -25.79 18.89
N VAL A 365 1.34 -26.14 20.16
CA VAL A 365 2.57 -25.76 20.89
C VAL A 365 3.81 -26.31 20.17
N PHE A 366 3.78 -27.58 19.74
CA PHE A 366 4.87 -28.25 19.03
C PHE A 366 5.27 -27.57 17.71
N PHE A 367 4.30 -27.03 16.95
CA PHE A 367 4.57 -26.32 15.68
C PHE A 367 4.67 -24.79 15.79
N SER A 368 4.38 -24.21 16.96
CA SER A 368 4.29 -22.76 17.18
C SER A 368 5.59 -21.96 16.99
N GLY A 369 6.74 -22.64 17.05
CA GLY A 369 8.06 -21.97 17.14
C GLY A 369 8.38 -21.38 18.52
N LEU A 370 7.55 -21.64 19.53
CA LEU A 370 7.86 -21.30 20.93
C LEU A 370 9.09 -22.07 21.44
N SER A 371 9.65 -21.63 22.58
CA SER A 371 10.86 -22.22 23.14
C SER A 371 10.64 -23.66 23.62
N LYS A 372 11.71 -24.47 23.58
CA LYS A 372 11.63 -25.87 24.02
C LYS A 372 11.26 -25.93 25.51
N GLY A 373 10.12 -26.57 25.80
CA GLY A 373 9.55 -26.65 27.15
C GLY A 373 8.36 -25.72 27.37
N SER A 374 7.96 -24.91 26.38
CA SER A 374 6.68 -24.20 26.41
C SER A 374 5.48 -25.15 26.52
N SER A 375 4.41 -24.59 27.06
CA SER A 375 3.17 -25.22 27.47
C SER A 375 1.97 -24.65 26.71
N VAL A 376 0.80 -25.29 26.84
CA VAL A 376 -0.46 -24.76 26.29
C VAL A 376 -0.76 -23.35 26.82
N SER A 377 -0.45 -23.06 28.08
CA SER A 377 -0.68 -21.73 28.68
C SER A 377 0.13 -20.60 28.03
N ASP A 378 1.26 -20.91 27.40
CA ASP A 378 2.13 -19.93 26.72
C ASP A 378 1.53 -19.45 25.39
N LEU A 379 0.59 -20.19 24.80
CA LEU A 379 -0.13 -19.77 23.58
C LEU A 379 -0.90 -18.45 23.77
N ARG A 380 -1.27 -18.10 25.02
CA ARG A 380 -1.92 -16.82 25.34
C ARG A 380 -0.97 -15.63 25.32
N SER A 381 0.35 -15.85 25.22
CA SER A 381 1.31 -14.75 25.09
C SER A 381 1.26 -14.18 23.67
N ARG A 382 0.47 -13.12 23.48
CA ARG A 382 0.45 -12.32 22.25
C ARG A 382 1.78 -11.64 21.88
N TYR A 383 2.72 -11.54 22.83
CA TYR A 383 4.01 -10.89 22.60
C TYR A 383 5.00 -11.83 21.93
N LEU A 384 5.44 -11.46 20.72
CA LEU A 384 6.48 -12.17 19.99
C LEU A 384 7.87 -11.78 20.51
N GLN A 385 8.58 -12.76 21.09
CA GLN A 385 9.99 -12.58 21.48
C GLN A 385 10.93 -12.66 20.27
N GLY A 386 12.11 -12.05 20.38
CA GLY A 386 13.17 -12.22 19.38
C GLY A 386 12.88 -11.67 17.98
N LYS A 387 12.00 -10.65 17.89
CA LYS A 387 11.60 -9.99 16.64
C LYS A 387 12.78 -9.69 15.71
N GLY A 388 12.52 -9.71 14.41
CA GLY A 388 13.53 -9.51 13.37
C GLY A 388 13.00 -8.73 12.19
N PHE A 389 13.87 -8.57 11.19
CA PHE A 389 13.55 -7.98 9.91
C PHE A 389 13.37 -9.12 8.91
N PHE A 390 12.37 -9.05 8.03
CA PHE A 390 12.22 -10.04 6.96
C PHE A 390 11.58 -9.46 5.71
N LYS A 391 11.92 -10.00 4.54
CA LYS A 391 11.12 -9.86 3.33
C LYS A 391 10.63 -11.26 2.96
N ALA A 392 9.36 -11.34 2.57
CA ALA A 392 8.76 -12.57 2.07
C ALA A 392 8.07 -12.31 0.72
N LYS A 393 7.88 -13.37 -0.07
CA LYS A 393 7.12 -13.41 -1.32
C LYS A 393 6.41 -14.77 -1.40
N SER A 394 5.40 -14.92 -2.27
CA SER A 394 4.68 -16.20 -2.39
C SER A 394 4.31 -16.57 -3.82
N ASP A 395 4.22 -17.87 -4.09
CA ASP A 395 3.83 -18.46 -5.37
C ASP A 395 2.93 -19.69 -5.17
N TYR A 396 2.12 -20.00 -6.17
CA TYR A 396 1.42 -21.28 -6.27
C TYR A 396 2.03 -22.18 -7.34
N VAL A 397 2.16 -23.48 -7.06
CA VAL A 397 2.62 -24.48 -8.02
C VAL A 397 1.45 -25.32 -8.52
N ARG A 398 1.23 -25.34 -9.84
CA ARG A 398 0.13 -26.09 -10.49
C ARG A 398 0.58 -27.39 -11.18
N THR A 399 1.86 -27.47 -11.53
CA THR A 399 2.51 -28.63 -12.15
C THR A 399 3.82 -28.89 -11.42
N PRO A 400 4.25 -30.15 -11.19
CA PRO A 400 5.48 -30.43 -10.45
C PRO A 400 6.69 -29.72 -11.06
N ILE A 401 7.48 -29.07 -10.19
CA ILE A 401 8.69 -28.37 -10.57
C ILE A 401 9.69 -29.41 -11.08
N SER A 402 10.26 -29.21 -12.27
CA SER A 402 11.27 -30.14 -12.77
C SER A 402 12.43 -30.30 -11.78
N TYR A 403 13.02 -31.49 -11.69
CA TYR A 403 14.20 -31.74 -10.86
C TYR A 403 15.37 -30.77 -11.16
N ARG A 404 15.47 -30.26 -12.39
CA ARG A 404 16.41 -29.18 -12.77
C ARG A 404 16.07 -27.86 -12.08
N GLY A 405 14.79 -27.46 -12.05
CA GLY A 405 14.29 -26.28 -11.35
C GLY A 405 14.51 -26.38 -9.84
N ILE A 406 14.19 -27.52 -9.21
CA ILE A 406 14.46 -27.75 -7.78
C ILE A 406 15.96 -27.62 -7.47
N ARG A 407 16.84 -28.20 -8.29
CA ARG A 407 18.29 -28.05 -8.12
C ARG A 407 18.78 -26.62 -8.34
N ALA A 408 18.13 -25.83 -9.19
CA ALA A 408 18.43 -24.41 -9.36
C ALA A 408 18.01 -23.60 -8.13
N ALA A 409 16.82 -23.86 -7.59
CA ALA A 409 16.32 -23.24 -6.35
C ALA A 409 17.23 -23.53 -5.15
N VAL A 410 17.60 -24.80 -4.95
CA VAL A 410 18.57 -25.21 -3.91
C VAL A 410 19.90 -24.48 -4.07
N LYS A 411 20.41 -24.31 -5.30
CA LYS A 411 21.64 -23.54 -5.55
C LYS A 411 21.51 -22.06 -5.19
N ILE A 412 20.35 -21.43 -5.40
CA ILE A 412 20.12 -20.02 -5.02
C ILE A 412 20.07 -19.88 -3.49
N LEU A 413 19.52 -20.87 -2.78
CA LEU A 413 19.57 -20.96 -1.31
C LEU A 413 20.99 -21.16 -0.76
N GLU A 414 21.91 -21.77 -1.52
CA GLU A 414 23.34 -21.85 -1.15
C GLU A 414 24.03 -20.47 -1.17
N GLU A 415 23.50 -19.48 -1.92
CA GLU A 415 24.08 -18.14 -2.01
C GLU A 415 23.77 -17.27 -0.78
N GLU A 416 22.66 -17.51 -0.07
CA GLU A 416 22.24 -16.73 1.10
C GLU A 416 21.76 -17.64 2.24
N PRO A 417 22.61 -17.94 3.24
CA PRO A 417 22.28 -18.86 4.33
C PRO A 417 21.13 -18.41 5.25
N LYS A 418 20.67 -17.15 5.16
CA LYS A 418 19.46 -16.65 5.85
C LYS A 418 18.17 -16.81 5.03
N GLY A 419 18.31 -17.18 3.76
CA GLY A 419 17.22 -17.46 2.87
C GLY A 419 16.69 -18.87 3.07
N TYR A 420 15.37 -19.01 3.06
CA TYR A 420 14.71 -20.32 3.06
C TYR A 420 13.37 -20.26 2.33
N VAL A 421 12.83 -21.44 1.99
CA VAL A 421 11.47 -21.59 1.49
C VAL A 421 10.65 -22.52 2.36
N ILE A 422 9.36 -22.27 2.43
CA ILE A 422 8.35 -23.16 3.00
C ILE A 422 7.46 -23.64 1.84
N LEU A 423 7.25 -24.95 1.77
CA LEU A 423 6.40 -25.61 0.78
C LEU A 423 5.25 -26.28 1.53
N ASP A 424 4.02 -25.78 1.36
CA ASP A 424 2.85 -26.27 2.09
C ASP A 424 1.85 -26.95 1.16
N PRO A 425 1.47 -28.22 1.41
CA PRO A 425 0.70 -29.02 0.48
C PRO A 425 -0.79 -28.66 0.45
N TYR A 426 -1.35 -28.59 -0.76
CA TYR A 426 -2.78 -28.44 -1.00
C TYR A 426 -3.37 -29.84 -1.28
N GLY A 427 -4.47 -29.94 -2.03
CA GLY A 427 -5.24 -31.19 -2.13
C GLY A 427 -6.10 -31.46 -0.90
N GLY A 428 -6.65 -32.67 -0.80
CA GLY A 428 -7.77 -32.96 0.10
C GLY A 428 -8.94 -31.99 -0.16
N VAL A 429 -9.63 -31.53 0.89
CA VAL A 429 -10.80 -30.64 0.76
C VAL A 429 -10.49 -29.31 0.04
N MET A 430 -9.24 -28.85 0.01
CA MET A 430 -8.82 -27.67 -0.76
C MET A 430 -8.97 -27.86 -2.28
N TYR A 431 -9.06 -29.10 -2.76
CA TYR A 431 -9.36 -29.45 -4.15
C TYR A 431 -10.87 -29.41 -4.44
N ASP A 432 -11.70 -29.75 -3.44
CA ASP A 432 -13.15 -29.91 -3.61
C ASP A 432 -13.93 -28.60 -3.40
N ILE A 433 -13.43 -27.71 -2.54
CA ILE A 433 -14.01 -26.37 -2.34
C ILE A 433 -13.85 -25.55 -3.64
N SER A 434 -14.95 -24.94 -4.11
CA SER A 434 -14.92 -24.05 -5.28
C SER A 434 -14.00 -22.85 -5.06
N SER A 435 -13.27 -22.44 -6.09
CA SER A 435 -12.47 -21.20 -6.09
C SER A 435 -13.31 -19.94 -5.85
N GLU A 436 -14.62 -20.01 -6.06
CA GLU A 436 -15.55 -18.88 -5.89
C GLU A 436 -16.37 -18.98 -4.58
N ALA A 437 -16.16 -20.02 -3.76
CA ALA A 437 -16.94 -20.26 -2.53
C ALA A 437 -16.76 -19.16 -1.48
N ILE A 438 -15.54 -18.63 -1.39
CA ILE A 438 -15.14 -17.44 -0.62
C ILE A 438 -14.14 -16.63 -1.47
N ALA A 439 -13.74 -15.44 -1.03
CA ALA A 439 -12.85 -14.58 -1.79
C ALA A 439 -11.45 -15.19 -2.06
N PHE A 440 -10.94 -16.06 -1.17
CA PHE A 440 -9.70 -16.80 -1.37
C PHE A 440 -9.83 -17.86 -2.51
N PRO A 441 -9.11 -17.74 -3.64
CA PRO A 441 -9.41 -18.50 -4.86
C PRO A 441 -8.57 -19.77 -5.06
N HIS A 442 -7.50 -19.96 -4.30
CA HIS A 442 -6.45 -20.93 -4.64
C HIS A 442 -6.86 -22.35 -4.21
N ARG A 443 -7.66 -23.01 -5.04
CA ARG A 443 -8.25 -24.33 -4.76
C ARG A 443 -7.71 -25.39 -5.71
N LYS A 444 -8.59 -26.22 -6.27
CA LYS A 444 -8.36 -27.15 -7.38
C LYS A 444 -7.32 -26.67 -8.40
N GLY A 445 -6.37 -27.54 -8.71
CA GLY A 445 -5.30 -27.26 -9.67
C GLY A 445 -4.02 -26.67 -9.07
N ASN A 446 -4.02 -26.29 -7.79
CA ASN A 446 -2.78 -25.97 -7.06
C ASN A 446 -2.33 -27.20 -6.25
N LEU A 447 -1.06 -27.59 -6.41
CA LEU A 447 -0.43 -28.72 -5.71
C LEU A 447 0.07 -28.29 -4.33
N PHE A 448 0.75 -27.15 -4.27
CA PHE A 448 1.27 -26.55 -3.04
C PHE A 448 1.49 -25.05 -3.24
N THR A 449 1.60 -24.32 -2.14
CA THR A 449 2.11 -22.95 -2.11
C THR A 449 3.59 -22.95 -1.76
N ILE A 450 4.31 -21.95 -2.26
CA ILE A 450 5.69 -21.64 -1.86
C ILE A 450 5.65 -20.30 -1.13
N GLN A 451 6.26 -20.26 0.04
CA GLN A 451 6.65 -19.02 0.70
C GLN A 451 8.16 -18.88 0.63
N TYR A 452 8.64 -17.78 0.05
CA TYR A 452 10.04 -17.40 0.07
C TYR A 452 10.26 -16.46 1.24
N LEU A 453 11.31 -16.68 2.05
CA LEU A 453 11.70 -15.77 3.13
C LEU A 453 13.21 -15.51 3.12
N VAL A 454 13.57 -14.31 3.57
CA VAL A 454 14.92 -13.99 4.06
C VAL A 454 14.78 -13.16 5.33
N GLU A 455 15.44 -13.59 6.41
CA GLU A 455 15.33 -12.99 7.74
C GLU A 455 16.69 -12.49 8.25
N TRP A 456 16.70 -11.32 8.90
CA TRP A 456 17.91 -10.78 9.52
C TRP A 456 17.64 -10.10 10.87
N LYS A 457 18.72 -9.89 11.62
CA LYS A 457 18.74 -9.14 12.89
C LYS A 457 19.43 -7.80 12.68
N GLU A 458 19.34 -6.91 13.68
CA GLU A 458 19.84 -5.53 13.62
C GLU A 458 21.31 -5.43 13.15
N GLU A 459 22.16 -6.33 13.65
CA GLU A 459 23.58 -6.43 13.30
C GLU A 459 23.85 -6.52 11.79
N ASP A 460 22.93 -7.08 11.00
CA ASP A 460 23.02 -7.20 9.54
C ASP A 460 22.04 -6.29 8.78
N ASN A 461 21.32 -5.39 9.47
CA ASN A 461 20.34 -4.51 8.85
C ASN A 461 20.97 -3.51 7.85
N HIS A 462 22.27 -3.26 7.97
CA HIS A 462 23.07 -2.53 6.97
C HIS A 462 23.10 -3.22 5.59
N LYS A 463 22.82 -4.53 5.50
CA LYS A 463 22.73 -5.31 4.25
C LYS A 463 21.28 -5.49 3.76
N ARG A 464 20.29 -4.78 4.32
CA ARG A 464 18.86 -4.99 4.01
C ARG A 464 18.54 -4.99 2.51
N ASN A 465 19.22 -4.15 1.72
CA ASN A 465 19.02 -4.07 0.28
C ASN A 465 19.52 -5.33 -0.45
N ASP A 466 20.64 -5.91 -0.01
CA ASP A 466 21.21 -7.13 -0.60
C ASP A 466 20.27 -8.33 -0.36
N TYR A 467 19.68 -8.44 0.84
CA TYR A 467 18.69 -9.46 1.16
C TYR A 467 17.40 -9.31 0.33
N ILE A 468 16.90 -8.07 0.20
CA ILE A 468 15.70 -7.77 -0.62
C ILE A 468 15.97 -8.08 -2.10
N GLU A 469 17.16 -7.76 -2.61
CA GLU A 469 17.50 -8.06 -4.00
C GLU A 469 17.74 -9.57 -4.21
N TRP A 470 18.34 -10.28 -3.25
CA TRP A 470 18.48 -11.73 -3.30
C TRP A 470 17.11 -12.42 -3.43
N ILE A 471 16.12 -12.07 -2.61
CA ILE A 471 14.79 -12.72 -2.67
C ILE A 471 14.03 -12.33 -3.95
N ARG A 472 14.24 -11.13 -4.50
CA ARG A 472 13.71 -10.74 -5.81
C ARG A 472 14.34 -11.55 -6.94
N ARG A 473 15.67 -11.71 -6.97
CA ARG A 473 16.35 -12.59 -7.93
C ARG A 473 15.87 -14.03 -7.83
N PHE A 474 15.69 -14.57 -6.62
CA PHE A 474 15.20 -15.92 -6.40
C PHE A 474 13.77 -16.09 -6.92
N TYR A 475 12.86 -15.18 -6.55
CA TYR A 475 11.50 -15.16 -7.06
C TYR A 475 11.46 -15.09 -8.59
N ASN A 476 12.27 -14.23 -9.21
CA ASN A 476 12.35 -14.12 -10.66
C ASN A 476 12.90 -15.41 -11.33
N ALA A 477 13.85 -16.11 -10.69
CA ALA A 477 14.35 -17.40 -11.17
C ALA A 477 13.31 -18.53 -11.10
N MET A 478 12.28 -18.39 -10.26
CA MET A 478 11.21 -19.39 -10.12
C MET A 478 10.06 -19.24 -11.12
N THR A 479 10.01 -18.15 -11.88
CA THR A 479 8.90 -17.77 -12.79
C THR A 479 8.48 -18.90 -13.75
N GLU A 480 9.43 -19.66 -14.29
CA GLU A 480 9.16 -20.74 -15.27
C GLU A 480 8.55 -22.01 -14.65
N TYR A 481 8.49 -22.11 -13.32
CA TYR A 481 8.11 -23.34 -12.60
C TYR A 481 6.83 -23.21 -11.76
N VAL A 482 6.27 -22.01 -11.68
CA VAL A 482 5.12 -21.66 -10.82
C VAL A 482 3.90 -21.32 -11.68
N SER A 483 2.80 -20.95 -11.02
CA SER A 483 1.58 -20.51 -11.70
C SER A 483 1.84 -19.33 -12.64
N TRP A 484 1.13 -19.33 -13.76
CA TRP A 484 1.15 -18.27 -14.76
C TRP A 484 -0.28 -17.96 -15.23
N GLY A 485 -0.46 -16.78 -15.81
CA GLY A 485 -1.75 -16.28 -16.29
C GLY A 485 -2.86 -16.21 -15.24
N PRO A 486 -2.74 -15.40 -14.17
CA PRO A 486 -1.58 -14.64 -13.72
C PRO A 486 -0.64 -15.47 -12.82
N ARG A 487 0.50 -14.89 -12.42
CA ARG A 487 1.38 -15.47 -11.38
C ARG A 487 0.76 -15.22 -10.01
N ALA A 488 0.16 -16.26 -9.44
CA ALA A 488 -0.67 -16.18 -8.25
C ALA A 488 0.16 -16.05 -6.96
N ALA A 489 -0.32 -15.23 -6.03
CA ALA A 489 0.27 -14.96 -4.72
C ALA A 489 -0.82 -14.97 -3.64
N TYR A 490 -0.44 -15.13 -2.36
CA TYR A 490 -1.39 -15.22 -1.25
C TYR A 490 -1.50 -13.89 -0.49
N ILE A 491 -2.72 -13.36 -0.31
CA ILE A 491 -2.96 -12.01 0.25
C ILE A 491 -2.46 -11.83 1.69
N ASN A 492 -2.50 -12.87 2.53
CA ASN A 492 -1.91 -12.81 3.88
C ASN A 492 -0.37 -12.74 3.85
N TYR A 493 0.26 -13.09 2.73
CA TYR A 493 1.69 -12.87 2.46
C TYR A 493 1.85 -11.64 1.55
N VAL A 494 1.18 -10.54 1.93
CA VAL A 494 1.15 -9.26 1.20
C VAL A 494 2.56 -8.82 0.79
N ASP A 495 2.69 -8.43 -0.47
CA ASP A 495 3.95 -8.11 -1.12
C ASP A 495 3.78 -6.89 -2.02
N LEU A 496 4.38 -5.76 -1.63
CA LEU A 496 4.29 -4.50 -2.39
C LEU A 496 5.14 -4.52 -3.67
N ASP A 497 6.02 -5.52 -3.86
CA ASP A 497 6.74 -5.70 -5.12
C ASP A 497 5.81 -6.21 -6.25
N LEU A 498 4.59 -6.66 -5.94
CA LEU A 498 3.62 -7.11 -6.95
C LEU A 498 2.87 -5.96 -7.63
N GLY A 499 2.88 -4.77 -7.02
CA GLY A 499 2.14 -3.58 -7.41
C GLY A 499 1.58 -2.84 -6.19
N VAL A 500 1.41 -1.53 -6.33
CA VAL A 500 0.75 -0.64 -5.35
C VAL A 500 -0.07 0.39 -6.10
N MET A 501 -1.12 0.92 -5.47
CA MET A 501 -1.78 2.13 -5.98
C MET A 501 -0.80 3.31 -5.89
N GLN A 502 -0.29 3.76 -7.03
CA GLN A 502 0.39 5.04 -7.10
C GLN A 502 -0.68 6.14 -7.13
N GLN A 503 -0.77 6.96 -6.07
CA GLN A 503 -1.45 8.24 -6.20
C GLN A 503 -0.63 9.11 -7.16
N GLN A 504 -0.99 9.04 -8.43
CA GLN A 504 -0.51 9.97 -9.43
C GLN A 504 -0.99 11.38 -9.04
N HIS A 505 -0.09 12.22 -8.53
CA HIS A 505 -0.25 13.67 -8.61
C HIS A 505 -0.04 14.15 -10.07
N HIS A 506 -0.77 13.55 -11.01
CA HIS A 506 -0.88 14.04 -12.37
C HIS A 506 -1.74 15.30 -12.34
N PHE A 507 -1.09 16.46 -12.37
CA PHE A 507 -1.69 17.62 -13.02
C PHE A 507 -1.77 17.28 -14.52
N PRO A 508 -2.96 17.16 -15.13
CA PRO A 508 -3.06 16.84 -16.55
C PRO A 508 -2.48 17.99 -17.38
N LEU A 509 -1.31 17.72 -17.97
CA LEU A 509 -0.57 18.67 -18.82
C LEU A 509 -0.77 18.42 -20.31
N ASN A 510 -1.64 17.48 -20.69
CA ASN A 510 -1.93 17.15 -22.07
C ASN A 510 -3.43 17.20 -22.34
N ASN A 511 -3.85 18.13 -23.21
CA ASN A 511 -5.24 18.40 -23.51
C ASN A 511 -5.78 17.50 -24.64
N ASN A 512 -5.48 16.21 -24.57
CA ASN A 512 -6.23 15.19 -25.31
C ASN A 512 -7.39 14.77 -24.43
N LEU A 513 -8.62 14.89 -24.95
CA LEU A 513 -9.83 14.37 -24.33
C LEU A 513 -9.85 12.83 -24.38
N VAL A 514 -9.02 12.22 -23.54
CA VAL A 514 -9.39 10.95 -22.91
C VAL A 514 -10.36 11.34 -21.80
N LYS A 515 -11.49 10.64 -21.69
CA LYS A 515 -12.39 10.82 -20.55
C LYS A 515 -11.61 10.52 -19.27
N ASP A 516 -11.91 11.20 -18.17
CA ASP A 516 -11.51 10.71 -16.85
C ASP A 516 -12.24 9.38 -16.65
N ASP A 517 -11.51 8.30 -16.93
CA ASP A 517 -12.03 6.94 -17.01
C ASP A 517 -11.78 6.30 -15.65
N GLU A 518 -12.84 5.89 -14.95
CA GLU A 518 -12.74 5.11 -13.70
C GLU A 518 -11.95 3.80 -13.88
N SER A 519 -11.66 3.42 -15.14
CA SER A 519 -10.85 2.28 -15.52
C SER A 519 -9.40 2.34 -15.02
N ASP A 520 -8.76 3.50 -14.83
CA ASP A 520 -7.32 3.53 -14.51
C ASP A 520 -7.02 2.92 -13.13
N ALA A 521 -7.80 3.25 -12.10
CA ALA A 521 -7.59 2.67 -10.76
C ALA A 521 -7.93 1.17 -10.70
N VAL A 522 -8.94 0.74 -11.46
CA VAL A 522 -9.33 -0.68 -11.59
C VAL A 522 -8.25 -1.45 -12.35
N GLU A 523 -7.77 -0.96 -13.49
CA GLU A 523 -6.78 -1.69 -14.29
C GLU A 523 -5.36 -1.65 -13.64
N ILE A 524 -4.97 -0.56 -12.97
CA ILE A 524 -3.76 -0.53 -12.12
C ILE A 524 -3.88 -1.55 -10.96
N SER A 525 -5.07 -1.71 -10.37
CA SER A 525 -5.26 -2.69 -9.29
C SER A 525 -5.44 -4.12 -9.77
N ARG A 526 -5.96 -4.35 -10.98
CA ARG A 526 -6.10 -5.68 -11.61
C ARG A 526 -4.76 -6.42 -11.66
N ASP A 527 -3.69 -5.69 -11.97
CA ASP A 527 -2.33 -6.19 -12.12
C ASP A 527 -1.83 -6.99 -10.90
N TRP A 528 -2.22 -6.61 -9.67
CA TRP A 528 -1.93 -7.35 -8.43
C TRP A 528 -3.17 -8.03 -7.83
N GLY A 529 -4.35 -7.48 -8.06
CA GLY A 529 -5.64 -8.03 -7.61
C GLY A 529 -5.90 -9.41 -8.19
N GLU A 530 -5.67 -9.63 -9.48
CA GLU A 530 -5.80 -10.97 -10.07
C GLU A 530 -4.71 -11.94 -9.59
N LYS A 531 -3.53 -11.45 -9.17
CA LYS A 531 -2.51 -12.32 -8.56
C LYS A 531 -3.00 -12.90 -7.22
N TYR A 532 -3.67 -12.09 -6.40
CA TYR A 532 -4.23 -12.51 -5.11
C TYR A 532 -5.58 -13.21 -5.19
N PHE A 533 -6.44 -12.81 -6.12
CA PHE A 533 -7.85 -13.21 -6.13
C PHE A 533 -8.28 -13.96 -7.41
N LEU A 534 -7.41 -14.06 -8.42
CA LEU A 534 -7.75 -14.64 -9.73
C LEU A 534 -9.07 -14.02 -10.23
N LYS A 535 -10.03 -14.85 -10.66
CA LYS A 535 -11.36 -14.41 -11.13
C LYS A 535 -12.23 -13.76 -10.04
N ASN A 536 -11.91 -13.94 -8.77
CA ASN A 536 -12.68 -13.31 -7.68
C ASN A 536 -12.42 -11.80 -7.58
N TYR A 537 -11.37 -11.28 -8.24
CA TYR A 537 -11.05 -9.86 -8.25
C TYR A 537 -12.21 -8.98 -8.75
N ASP A 538 -12.84 -9.31 -9.89
CA ASP A 538 -13.95 -8.51 -10.44
C ASP A 538 -15.16 -8.48 -9.50
N ARG A 539 -15.48 -9.59 -8.81
CA ARG A 539 -16.53 -9.62 -7.78
C ARG A 539 -16.14 -8.83 -6.53
N LEU A 540 -14.88 -8.87 -6.10
CA LEU A 540 -14.39 -8.05 -4.98
C LEU A 540 -14.49 -6.55 -5.28
N ARG A 541 -14.17 -6.13 -6.52
CA ARG A 541 -14.37 -4.75 -7.00
C ARG A 541 -15.84 -4.34 -6.92
N GLU A 542 -16.71 -5.04 -7.65
CA GLU A 542 -18.14 -4.72 -7.78
C GLU A 542 -18.89 -4.65 -6.43
N LYS A 543 -18.40 -5.37 -5.41
CA LYS A 543 -19.00 -5.42 -4.08
C LYS A 543 -18.28 -4.54 -3.06
N GLY A 544 -17.02 -4.16 -3.29
CA GLY A 544 -16.30 -3.17 -2.49
C GLY A 544 -16.85 -1.76 -2.69
N GLU A 545 -17.15 -1.38 -3.95
CA GLU A 545 -17.73 -0.08 -4.31
C GLU A 545 -19.09 0.18 -3.63
N LEU A 546 -19.90 -0.87 -3.44
CA LEU A 546 -21.23 -0.79 -2.80
C LEU A 546 -21.19 -0.55 -1.29
N LEU A 547 -20.04 -0.71 -0.63
CA LEU A 547 -19.85 -0.50 0.81
C LEU A 547 -19.00 0.74 1.13
N PHE A 548 -18.07 1.10 0.24
CA PHE A 548 -17.05 2.12 0.49
C PHE A 548 -16.98 3.15 -0.63
N SER A 549 -18.03 3.99 -0.73
CA SER A 549 -17.94 5.27 -1.42
C SER A 549 -18.03 6.45 -0.42
N PRO A 550 -16.95 7.23 -0.21
CA PRO A 550 -15.55 6.82 -0.21
C PRO A 550 -14.90 7.03 1.19
N ILE A 551 -14.18 6.02 1.69
CA ILE A 551 -13.25 6.17 2.85
C ILE A 551 -11.87 5.56 2.55
N SER A 552 -11.46 5.63 1.28
CA SER A 552 -10.11 6.12 1.04
C SER A 552 -10.18 7.63 1.16
N SER A 553 -9.50 8.22 2.14
CA SER A 553 -9.35 9.67 2.24
C SER A 553 -8.52 10.16 1.05
N ARG A 554 -9.22 10.60 -0.01
CA ARG A 554 -8.72 11.01 -1.34
C ARG A 554 -8.31 9.88 -2.30
N ALA A 555 -9.32 9.14 -2.76
CA ALA A 555 -9.35 8.67 -4.15
C ALA A 555 -10.65 9.16 -4.81
N ASN A 556 -10.51 10.23 -5.61
CA ASN A 556 -11.45 10.85 -6.56
C ASN A 556 -12.89 11.26 -6.14
N LEU A 557 -13.32 12.34 -6.82
CA LEU A 557 -14.62 13.02 -6.71
C LEU A 557 -15.39 12.90 -8.04
N ASN A 558 -16.67 13.28 -7.93
CA ASN A 558 -17.71 13.47 -8.96
C ASN A 558 -18.53 12.20 -9.25
N GLU A 559 -19.81 12.24 -9.66
CA GLU A 559 -20.96 13.18 -9.56
C GLU A 559 -22.23 12.26 -9.71
N PHE A 560 -23.48 12.52 -9.31
CA PHE A 560 -24.26 13.75 -9.14
C PHE A 560 -25.63 13.49 -8.41
N TRP A 561 -26.21 14.53 -7.79
CA TRP A 561 -27.65 14.82 -7.45
C TRP A 561 -28.65 13.80 -6.86
N LEU A 562 -29.28 14.20 -5.73
CA LEU A 562 -30.70 14.67 -5.72
C LEU A 562 -31.12 15.48 -4.46
N SER A 563 -30.77 16.79 -4.42
CA SER A 563 -31.49 17.86 -3.67
C SER A 563 -31.50 17.82 -2.10
N PRO A 564 -31.92 18.91 -1.40
CA PRO A 564 -30.99 20.00 -1.08
C PRO A 564 -30.89 20.31 0.43
N SER A 565 -29.75 20.87 0.86
CA SER A 565 -29.61 21.58 2.14
C SER A 565 -28.55 22.67 2.05
N PHE A 566 -28.89 23.86 2.56
CA PHE A 566 -28.09 25.08 2.41
C PHE A 566 -26.77 25.04 3.19
N VAL A 567 -25.71 25.61 2.61
CA VAL A 567 -24.51 26.04 3.33
C VAL A 567 -24.32 27.54 3.10
N LEU A 568 -23.95 28.27 4.16
CA LEU A 568 -23.87 29.72 4.20
C LEU A 568 -22.58 30.22 3.52
N ASP A 569 -22.69 31.11 2.51
CA ASP A 569 -21.55 31.82 1.93
C ASP A 569 -21.11 32.98 2.84
N THR A 570 -19.80 33.13 3.07
CA THR A 570 -19.20 34.32 3.71
C THR A 570 -18.52 35.21 2.66
N GLU A 571 -18.70 36.53 2.77
CA GLU A 571 -18.20 37.49 1.78
C GLU A 571 -16.66 37.56 1.72
N ILE A 572 -16.10 37.57 0.50
CA ILE A 572 -14.66 37.68 0.24
C ILE A 572 -14.36 38.96 -0.53
N ASN A 573 -13.45 39.78 -0.01
CA ASN A 573 -13.00 41.03 -0.62
C ASN A 573 -12.30 40.79 -1.98
N THR A 574 -12.89 41.30 -3.07
CA THR A 574 -12.41 41.17 -4.45
C THR A 574 -11.18 42.01 -4.78
N ASN A 575 -10.84 43.02 -3.96
CA ASN A 575 -9.71 43.91 -4.20
C ASN A 575 -8.35 43.35 -3.74
N MET A 576 -8.31 42.14 -3.15
CA MET A 576 -7.05 41.48 -2.80
C MET A 576 -6.42 40.80 -4.02
N ARG A 577 -5.17 41.18 -4.33
CA ARG A 577 -4.33 40.59 -5.38
C ARG A 577 -4.28 39.07 -5.23
N LEU A 578 -4.68 38.35 -6.29
CA LEU A 578 -4.94 36.92 -6.27
C LEU A 578 -3.67 36.07 -6.04
N CYS A 579 -2.56 36.46 -6.67
CA CYS A 579 -1.26 35.82 -6.55
C CYS A 579 -0.12 36.83 -6.71
N SER A 580 1.08 36.48 -6.24
CA SER A 580 2.28 37.33 -6.37
C SER A 580 2.75 37.44 -7.82
N VAL A 581 2.62 36.38 -8.62
CA VAL A 581 2.91 36.35 -10.05
C VAL A 581 1.83 37.13 -10.81
N LEU A 582 2.21 38.16 -11.55
CA LEU A 582 1.33 38.81 -12.54
C LEU A 582 1.61 38.24 -13.93
N LEU A 583 0.58 38.10 -14.76
CA LEU A 583 0.77 37.79 -16.18
C LEU A 583 1.53 38.90 -16.89
N ASN A 584 2.56 38.51 -17.64
CA ASN A 584 3.27 39.31 -18.63
C ASN A 584 3.47 38.51 -19.92
N GLU A 585 4.12 39.11 -20.92
CA GLU A 585 4.31 38.52 -22.27
C GLU A 585 5.02 37.14 -22.29
N PHE A 586 5.71 36.75 -21.21
CA PHE A 586 6.63 35.60 -21.20
C PHE A 586 6.35 34.54 -20.12
N ASN A 587 5.40 34.77 -19.21
CA ASN A 587 5.25 33.95 -17.99
C ASN A 587 3.87 33.26 -17.84
N TYR A 588 3.14 33.06 -18.93
CA TYR A 588 1.80 32.46 -18.92
C TYR A 588 1.72 31.16 -18.09
N LEU A 589 2.66 30.22 -18.26
CA LEU A 589 2.65 28.94 -17.53
C LEU A 589 2.79 29.10 -16.00
N PRO A 590 3.80 29.83 -15.49
CA PRO A 590 3.87 30.21 -14.07
C PRO A 590 2.63 30.96 -13.55
N TRP A 591 2.11 31.93 -14.30
CA TRP A 591 0.91 32.69 -13.92
C TRP A 591 -0.33 31.78 -13.85
N PHE A 592 -0.59 30.99 -14.89
CA PHE A 592 -1.71 30.06 -15.00
C PHE A 592 -1.72 29.07 -13.84
N ARG A 593 -0.56 28.54 -13.44
CA ARG A 593 -0.43 27.68 -12.25
C ARG A 593 -0.78 28.43 -10.96
N ALA A 594 -0.24 29.64 -10.77
CA ALA A 594 -0.49 30.44 -9.57
C ALA A 594 -1.97 30.82 -9.42
N VAL A 595 -2.63 31.22 -10.51
CA VAL A 595 -4.06 31.55 -10.55
C VAL A 595 -4.93 30.30 -10.37
N SER A 596 -4.60 29.19 -11.04
CA SER A 596 -5.35 27.93 -10.90
C SER A 596 -5.33 27.41 -9.45
N LEU A 597 -4.18 27.50 -8.77
CA LEU A 597 -4.06 27.15 -7.35
C LEU A 597 -4.87 28.10 -6.45
N ALA A 598 -4.81 29.41 -6.71
CA ALA A 598 -5.56 30.41 -5.94
C ALA A 598 -7.08 30.28 -6.11
N PHE A 599 -7.56 29.88 -7.29
CA PHE A 599 -8.97 29.59 -7.54
C PHE A 599 -9.41 28.21 -7.07
N GLY A 600 -8.54 27.19 -7.17
CA GLY A 600 -8.78 25.86 -6.61
C GLY A 600 -8.99 25.92 -5.10
N GLY A 601 -8.08 26.58 -4.38
CA GLY A 601 -8.18 26.81 -2.93
C GLY A 601 -9.33 27.72 -2.48
N ARG A 602 -10.08 28.31 -3.42
CA ARG A 602 -11.28 29.14 -3.16
C ARG A 602 -12.56 28.56 -3.75
N GLY A 603 -12.52 27.35 -4.35
CA GLY A 603 -13.68 26.72 -5.01
C GLY A 603 -14.17 27.45 -6.27
N LYS A 604 -13.39 28.39 -6.83
CA LYS A 604 -13.79 29.27 -7.94
C LYS A 604 -13.29 28.84 -9.32
N LEU A 605 -12.42 27.83 -9.39
CA LEU A 605 -11.77 27.38 -10.63
C LEU A 605 -12.78 26.95 -11.72
N ARG A 606 -13.92 26.37 -11.31
CA ARG A 606 -14.97 25.91 -12.23
C ARG A 606 -15.66 27.05 -13.00
N PHE A 607 -15.67 28.29 -12.50
CA PHE A 607 -16.17 29.44 -13.26
C PHE A 607 -15.20 29.83 -14.38
N SER A 608 -13.91 29.98 -14.04
CA SER A 608 -12.88 30.34 -15.02
C SER A 608 -12.63 29.29 -16.11
N ASN A 609 -12.81 27.99 -15.83
CA ASN A 609 -12.54 26.94 -16.82
C ASN A 609 -13.78 26.45 -17.60
N GLY A 610 -14.95 27.07 -17.40
CA GLY A 610 -16.22 26.66 -18.02
C GLY A 610 -16.91 25.46 -17.36
N GLY A 611 -16.41 24.94 -16.24
CA GLY A 611 -17.00 23.85 -15.47
C GLY A 611 -18.26 24.21 -14.65
N VAL A 612 -18.78 25.44 -14.77
CA VAL A 612 -20.13 25.86 -14.37
C VAL A 612 -20.73 26.69 -15.50
N GLU A 613 -21.66 26.12 -16.26
CA GLU A 613 -22.37 26.83 -17.33
C GLU A 613 -23.28 27.93 -16.77
N ALA A 614 -23.50 28.98 -17.56
CA ALA A 614 -24.43 30.05 -17.25
C ALA A 614 -25.87 29.52 -17.24
N PRO A 615 -26.65 29.71 -16.15
CA PRO A 615 -28.08 29.42 -16.17
C PRO A 615 -28.80 30.28 -17.20
N GLU A 616 -29.99 29.84 -17.65
CA GLU A 616 -30.87 30.67 -18.47
C GLU A 616 -31.14 32.04 -17.79
N PRO A 617 -30.94 33.18 -18.47
CA PRO A 617 -31.05 34.52 -17.85
C PRO A 617 -32.41 34.86 -17.22
N SER A 618 -33.45 34.10 -17.58
CA SER A 618 -34.79 34.20 -17.01
C SER A 618 -34.95 33.51 -15.64
N THR A 619 -33.93 32.80 -15.15
CA THR A 619 -33.99 31.99 -13.93
C THR A 619 -33.45 32.73 -12.70
N GLN A 620 -34.04 32.47 -11.53
CA GLN A 620 -33.59 33.04 -10.25
C GLN A 620 -32.15 32.62 -9.86
N ALA A 621 -31.62 31.55 -10.47
CA ALA A 621 -30.24 31.11 -10.28
C ALA A 621 -29.21 31.94 -11.07
N TYR A 622 -29.63 32.63 -12.14
CA TYR A 622 -28.72 33.39 -13.01
C TYR A 622 -28.02 34.52 -12.27
N GLU A 623 -28.74 35.35 -11.51
CA GLU A 623 -28.17 36.48 -10.75
C GLU A 623 -27.12 36.00 -9.72
N ALA A 624 -27.38 34.86 -9.06
CA ALA A 624 -26.46 34.28 -8.09
C ALA A 624 -25.19 33.69 -8.75
N TRP A 625 -25.34 33.12 -9.95
CA TRP A 625 -24.21 32.67 -10.78
C TRP A 625 -23.40 33.85 -11.31
N LEU A 626 -24.07 34.87 -11.87
CA LEU A 626 -23.48 36.07 -12.46
C LEU A 626 -22.65 36.85 -11.44
N CYS A 627 -23.15 37.00 -10.20
CA CYS A 627 -22.40 37.60 -9.11
C CYS A 627 -21.08 36.84 -8.83
N LYS A 628 -21.11 35.50 -8.86
CA LYS A 628 -19.92 34.67 -8.63
C LYS A 628 -18.94 34.74 -9.81
N ASP A 629 -19.42 34.75 -11.05
CA ASP A 629 -18.58 34.92 -12.25
C ASP A 629 -17.91 36.31 -12.27
N GLN A 630 -18.64 37.38 -12.00
CA GLN A 630 -18.10 38.75 -11.94
C GLN A 630 -17.00 38.91 -10.87
N GLN A 631 -17.10 38.20 -9.74
CA GLN A 631 -16.01 38.16 -8.76
C GLN A 631 -14.75 37.47 -9.31
N VAL A 632 -14.91 36.42 -10.15
CA VAL A 632 -13.79 35.72 -10.79
C VAL A 632 -13.18 36.57 -11.91
N MET A 633 -14.00 37.24 -12.72
CA MET A 633 -13.57 38.27 -13.69
C MET A 633 -12.67 39.33 -13.05
N SER A 634 -13.12 39.92 -11.94
CA SER A 634 -12.34 40.93 -11.19
C SER A 634 -11.01 40.37 -10.68
N MET A 635 -11.00 39.14 -10.14
CA MET A 635 -9.78 38.49 -9.68
C MET A 635 -8.81 38.13 -10.82
N LEU A 636 -9.32 37.78 -12.00
CA LEU A 636 -8.51 37.51 -13.19
C LEU A 636 -7.84 38.77 -13.72
N LEU A 637 -8.59 39.86 -13.94
CA LEU A 637 -8.03 41.14 -14.39
C LEU A 637 -6.97 41.68 -13.40
N ASN A 638 -7.22 41.57 -12.10
CA ASN A 638 -6.27 41.95 -11.04
C ASN A 638 -5.05 41.01 -10.90
N SER A 639 -4.97 39.92 -11.69
CA SER A 639 -3.82 39.00 -11.73
C SER A 639 -2.86 39.25 -12.90
N MET A 640 -3.08 40.31 -13.69
CA MET A 640 -2.29 40.63 -14.89
C MET A 640 -1.58 41.98 -14.73
N GLU A 641 -0.54 42.21 -15.54
CA GLU A 641 -0.03 43.57 -15.72
C GLU A 641 -1.10 44.45 -16.41
N LYS A 642 -1.16 45.74 -16.02
CA LYS A 642 -2.26 46.65 -16.40
C LYS A 642 -2.52 46.70 -17.91
N HIS A 643 -1.47 46.77 -18.72
CA HIS A 643 -1.58 46.84 -20.18
C HIS A 643 -2.11 45.55 -20.81
N ILE A 644 -1.99 44.40 -20.13
CA ILE A 644 -2.57 43.12 -20.55
C ILE A 644 -4.03 43.02 -20.08
N ALA A 645 -4.32 43.43 -18.84
CA ALA A 645 -5.70 43.49 -18.33
C ALA A 645 -6.60 44.38 -19.20
N GLU A 646 -6.06 45.48 -19.76
CA GLU A 646 -6.78 46.36 -20.70
C GLU A 646 -7.22 45.62 -21.98
N ILE A 647 -6.44 44.66 -22.50
CA ILE A 647 -6.77 43.86 -23.70
C ILE A 647 -8.02 43.01 -23.46
N PHE A 648 -8.14 42.39 -22.29
CA PHE A 648 -9.23 41.46 -21.94
C PHE A 648 -10.37 42.12 -21.16
N SER A 649 -10.34 43.44 -20.97
CA SER A 649 -11.32 44.19 -20.18
C SER A 649 -12.76 44.15 -20.71
N TYR A 650 -12.95 43.73 -21.97
CA TYR A 650 -14.24 43.60 -22.64
C TYR A 650 -14.76 42.14 -22.75
N SER A 651 -14.11 41.17 -22.11
CA SER A 651 -14.63 39.79 -22.05
C SER A 651 -15.98 39.75 -21.31
N GLU A 652 -16.93 38.96 -21.80
CA GLU A 652 -18.30 38.91 -21.26
C GLU A 652 -18.36 38.15 -19.93
N PHE A 653 -17.69 37.00 -19.83
CA PHE A 653 -17.64 36.15 -18.64
C PHE A 653 -16.20 35.70 -18.29
N SER A 654 -16.02 35.17 -17.07
CA SER A 654 -14.69 34.75 -16.58
C SER A 654 -14.05 33.62 -17.41
N HIS A 655 -14.88 32.76 -18.01
CA HIS A 655 -14.43 31.69 -18.89
C HIS A 655 -13.93 32.20 -20.26
N ASP A 656 -14.58 33.22 -20.85
CA ASP A 656 -14.14 33.85 -22.09
C ASP A 656 -12.80 34.54 -21.92
N LEU A 657 -12.63 35.23 -20.79
CA LEU A 657 -11.38 35.89 -20.42
C LEU A 657 -10.26 34.86 -20.25
N TRP A 658 -10.49 33.81 -19.45
CA TRP A 658 -9.54 32.73 -19.23
C TRP A 658 -9.09 32.04 -20.54
N LYS A 659 -10.05 31.75 -21.41
CA LYS A 659 -9.81 31.16 -22.73
C LYS A 659 -9.04 32.12 -23.65
N SER A 660 -9.42 33.40 -23.71
CA SER A 660 -8.75 34.40 -24.55
C SER A 660 -7.29 34.62 -24.15
N VAL A 661 -7.00 34.60 -22.85
CA VAL A 661 -5.63 34.68 -22.32
C VAL A 661 -4.83 33.42 -22.66
N LYS A 662 -5.44 32.24 -22.55
CA LYS A 662 -4.85 30.98 -22.99
C LYS A 662 -4.52 31.04 -24.48
N ASP A 663 -5.47 31.35 -25.33
CA ASP A 663 -5.29 31.34 -26.79
C ASP A 663 -4.26 32.40 -27.26
N MET A 664 -4.08 33.50 -26.51
CA MET A 664 -3.09 34.54 -26.82
C MET A 664 -1.65 34.20 -26.38
N TYR A 665 -1.46 33.55 -25.23
CA TYR A 665 -0.13 33.33 -24.63
C TYR A 665 0.31 31.86 -24.50
N TRP A 666 -0.54 30.89 -24.80
CA TRP A 666 -0.20 29.46 -24.87
C TRP A 666 0.36 29.09 -26.25
N ASN A 667 1.69 28.96 -26.35
CA ASN A 667 2.34 28.51 -27.59
C ASN A 667 2.87 27.08 -27.42
N GLN A 668 2.32 26.12 -28.17
CA GLN A 668 2.44 24.69 -27.87
C GLN A 668 3.89 24.15 -27.79
N ASN A 669 4.83 24.73 -28.54
CA ASN A 669 6.22 24.21 -28.61
C ASN A 669 7.23 25.00 -27.74
N ASN A 670 6.89 26.18 -27.21
CA ASN A 670 7.72 26.98 -26.28
C ASN A 670 9.22 27.18 -26.64
N TYR A 671 9.61 27.01 -27.91
CA TYR A 671 11.01 26.91 -28.35
C TYR A 671 11.92 28.07 -27.91
N ALA A 672 11.41 29.31 -27.97
CA ALA A 672 12.15 30.49 -27.52
C ALA A 672 12.54 30.42 -26.04
N ARG A 673 11.64 29.94 -25.17
CA ARG A 673 11.90 29.82 -23.72
C ARG A 673 12.80 28.63 -23.41
N VAL A 674 12.66 27.52 -24.14
CA VAL A 674 13.58 26.36 -24.06
C VAL A 674 15.00 26.79 -24.41
N PHE A 675 15.20 27.49 -25.54
CA PHE A 675 16.49 28.02 -25.95
C PHE A 675 17.07 29.01 -24.93
N GLN A 676 16.24 29.93 -24.43
CA GLN A 676 16.64 30.89 -23.39
C GLN A 676 17.09 30.18 -22.10
N LEU A 677 16.31 29.24 -21.58
CA LEU A 677 16.65 28.48 -20.37
C LEU A 677 17.93 27.66 -20.56
N LYS A 678 18.09 26.96 -21.68
CA LYS A 678 19.32 26.20 -21.97
C LYS A 678 20.55 27.11 -22.04
N ARG A 679 20.42 28.32 -22.61
CA ARG A 679 21.47 29.34 -22.62
C ARG A 679 21.76 29.88 -21.21
N GLU A 680 20.72 30.22 -20.44
CA GLU A 680 20.85 30.74 -19.08
C GLU A 680 21.55 29.71 -18.17
N ILE A 681 21.12 28.43 -18.21
CA ILE A 681 21.78 27.31 -17.52
C ILE A 681 23.24 27.16 -17.94
N ALA A 682 23.55 27.15 -19.25
CA ALA A 682 24.91 26.98 -19.76
C ALA A 682 25.84 28.18 -19.46
N SER A 683 25.27 29.37 -19.25
CA SER A 683 26.01 30.60 -18.92
C SER A 683 26.09 30.91 -17.42
N LEU A 684 25.35 30.19 -16.57
CA LEU A 684 25.25 30.49 -15.15
C LEU A 684 26.56 30.18 -14.42
N GLN A 685 27.22 31.22 -13.92
CA GLN A 685 28.37 31.08 -13.02
C GLN A 685 27.97 31.32 -11.55
N GLN A 686 28.86 30.95 -10.63
CA GLN A 686 28.57 31.06 -9.19
C GLN A 686 28.60 32.51 -8.69
N ASP A 687 29.46 33.37 -9.26
CA ASP A 687 29.47 34.83 -9.12
C ASP A 687 29.17 35.35 -7.70
N GLY A 688 29.95 34.85 -6.72
CA GLY A 688 29.84 35.28 -5.32
C GLY A 688 28.64 34.74 -4.54
N LYS A 689 27.73 33.97 -5.16
CA LYS A 689 26.62 33.30 -4.48
C LYS A 689 27.12 32.12 -3.64
N THR A 690 26.42 31.84 -2.55
CA THR A 690 26.65 30.58 -1.80
C THR A 690 26.25 29.37 -2.64
N PHE A 691 26.83 28.20 -2.37
CA PHE A 691 26.51 26.95 -3.08
C PHE A 691 25.00 26.66 -3.09
N VAL A 692 24.31 26.85 -1.97
CA VAL A 692 22.86 26.61 -1.85
C VAL A 692 22.06 27.56 -2.74
N GLN A 693 22.45 28.83 -2.85
CA GLN A 693 21.79 29.81 -3.73
C GLN A 693 22.06 29.53 -5.22
N HIS A 694 23.27 29.11 -5.57
CA HIS A 694 23.60 28.72 -6.95
C HIS A 694 22.89 27.42 -7.36
N LEU A 695 22.89 26.39 -6.50
CA LEU A 695 22.12 25.16 -6.69
C LEU A 695 20.61 25.43 -6.78
N GLY A 696 20.08 26.33 -5.95
CA GLY A 696 18.68 26.75 -6.04
C GLY A 696 18.35 27.44 -7.36
N SER A 697 19.28 28.25 -7.89
CA SER A 697 19.14 28.90 -9.21
C SER A 697 19.09 27.85 -10.33
N LEU A 698 20.05 26.91 -10.35
CA LEU A 698 20.10 25.82 -11.32
C LEU A 698 18.85 24.93 -11.25
N LYS A 699 18.48 24.48 -10.03
CA LYS A 699 17.31 23.63 -9.82
C LYS A 699 16.00 24.32 -10.23
N THR A 700 15.87 25.63 -10.06
CA THR A 700 14.71 26.37 -10.55
C THR A 700 14.64 26.35 -12.08
N MET A 701 15.76 26.60 -12.77
CA MET A 701 15.78 26.60 -14.23
C MET A 701 15.64 25.19 -14.84
N TRP A 702 16.20 24.15 -14.20
CA TRP A 702 15.97 22.76 -14.61
C TRP A 702 14.50 22.36 -14.42
N ASN A 703 13.92 22.62 -13.25
CA ASN A 703 12.50 22.37 -13.02
C ASN A 703 11.59 23.13 -14.00
N GLU A 704 11.97 24.33 -14.43
CA GLU A 704 11.24 25.07 -15.48
C GLU A 704 11.43 24.42 -16.87
N LEU A 705 12.65 24.01 -17.20
CA LEU A 705 12.97 23.33 -18.46
C LEU A 705 12.27 21.97 -18.58
N ASP A 706 12.15 21.21 -17.49
CA ASP A 706 11.44 19.92 -17.44
C ASP A 706 9.93 20.06 -17.71
N VAL A 707 9.35 21.23 -17.42
CA VAL A 707 7.94 21.54 -17.78
C VAL A 707 7.79 21.73 -19.30
N TYR A 708 8.83 22.26 -19.97
CA TYR A 708 8.83 22.43 -21.43
C TYR A 708 9.33 21.18 -22.18
N LEU A 709 10.14 20.33 -21.55
CA LEU A 709 10.72 19.11 -22.13
C LEU A 709 10.45 17.87 -21.24
N PRO A 710 9.18 17.49 -20.99
CA PRO A 710 8.84 16.40 -20.07
C PRO A 710 9.48 15.07 -20.47
N TYR A 711 9.76 14.21 -19.49
CA TYR A 711 10.35 12.88 -19.73
C TYR A 711 9.52 12.06 -20.73
N THR A 712 10.19 11.34 -21.62
CA THR A 712 9.55 10.48 -22.61
C THR A 712 10.45 9.31 -23.00
N ILE A 713 9.83 8.18 -23.31
CA ILE A 713 10.47 6.98 -23.87
C ILE A 713 10.18 6.82 -25.38
N ASP A 714 9.41 7.75 -25.97
CA ASP A 714 9.11 7.74 -27.40
C ASP A 714 10.37 8.06 -28.22
N ALA A 715 10.80 7.10 -29.03
CA ALA A 715 12.03 7.22 -29.83
C ALA A 715 11.97 8.36 -30.86
N ALA A 716 10.80 8.67 -31.43
CA ALA A 716 10.66 9.76 -32.40
C ALA A 716 10.72 11.13 -31.72
N VAL A 717 10.13 11.28 -30.53
CA VAL A 717 10.23 12.52 -29.74
C VAL A 717 11.66 12.72 -29.23
N LEU A 718 12.33 11.66 -28.77
CA LEU A 718 13.74 11.71 -28.36
C LEU A 718 14.65 12.10 -29.54
N LEU A 719 14.46 11.50 -30.72
CA LEU A 719 15.19 11.88 -31.95
C LEU A 719 14.95 13.35 -32.33
N LYS A 720 13.71 13.84 -32.27
CA LYS A 720 13.39 15.26 -32.55
C LYS A 720 14.15 16.20 -31.62
N ARG A 721 14.14 15.93 -30.30
CA ARG A 721 14.86 16.73 -29.30
C ARG A 721 16.37 16.72 -29.50
N VAL A 722 16.94 15.60 -29.94
CA VAL A 722 18.38 15.49 -30.26
C VAL A 722 18.75 16.36 -31.47
N GLU A 723 17.88 16.49 -32.47
CA GLU A 723 18.10 17.43 -33.59
C GLU A 723 17.95 18.90 -33.15
N GLU A 724 16.91 19.22 -32.38
CA GLU A 724 16.69 20.56 -31.81
C GLU A 724 17.88 21.02 -30.94
N ASP A 725 18.46 20.12 -30.13
CA ASP A 725 19.61 20.43 -29.27
C ASP A 725 20.91 20.70 -30.04
N LYS A 726 21.12 20.07 -31.20
CA LYS A 726 22.24 20.42 -32.09
C LYS A 726 22.11 21.84 -32.61
N ILE A 727 20.89 22.27 -32.96
CA ILE A 727 20.60 23.61 -33.45
C ILE A 727 20.77 24.64 -32.33
N TYR A 728 20.29 24.35 -31.11
CA TYR A 728 20.52 25.23 -29.96
C TYR A 728 21.99 25.39 -29.61
N GLN A 729 22.79 24.33 -29.67
CA GLN A 729 24.25 24.42 -29.48
C GLN A 729 24.92 25.28 -30.56
N LEU A 730 24.56 25.08 -31.83
CA LEU A 730 25.05 25.89 -32.95
C LEU A 730 24.69 27.37 -32.74
N LEU A 731 23.42 27.69 -32.52
CA LEU A 731 22.93 29.06 -32.29
C LEU A 731 23.57 29.71 -31.06
N ALA A 732 23.83 28.97 -29.97
CA ALA A 732 24.53 29.49 -28.80
C ALA A 732 26.00 29.84 -29.09
N SER A 733 26.66 29.11 -30.00
CA SER A 733 28.07 29.33 -30.37
C SER A 733 28.31 30.53 -31.30
N LEU A 734 27.28 31.06 -31.97
CA LEU A 734 27.43 32.12 -32.96
C LEU A 734 27.89 33.46 -32.35
N ASN A 735 28.79 34.14 -33.05
CA ASN A 735 29.30 35.47 -32.65
C ASN A 735 28.26 36.60 -32.90
N SER A 736 28.61 37.83 -32.53
CA SER A 736 27.76 39.02 -32.64
C SER A 736 27.17 39.29 -34.02
N ASP A 737 27.77 38.74 -35.07
CA ASP A 737 27.51 39.15 -36.45
C ASP A 737 26.27 38.41 -37.00
N TYR A 738 25.89 37.30 -36.36
CA TYR A 738 24.67 36.53 -36.62
C TYR A 738 23.56 36.80 -35.59
N LYS A 739 23.50 38.02 -35.02
CA LYS A 739 22.47 38.42 -34.04
C LYS A 739 21.04 38.29 -34.56
N ASP A 740 20.80 38.49 -35.85
CA ASP A 740 19.44 38.46 -36.41
C ASP A 740 18.87 37.04 -36.49
N LEU A 741 19.70 36.04 -36.82
CA LEU A 741 19.32 34.62 -36.75
C LEU A 741 18.92 34.22 -35.32
N ARG A 742 19.68 34.67 -34.32
CA ARG A 742 19.36 34.39 -32.90
C ARG A 742 18.05 35.06 -32.45
N LYS A 743 17.79 36.29 -32.90
CA LYS A 743 16.53 37.00 -32.64
C LYS A 743 15.29 36.40 -33.33
N MET A 744 15.46 35.65 -34.42
CA MET A 744 14.33 34.97 -35.07
C MET A 744 13.84 33.77 -34.25
N GLU A 745 14.76 33.03 -33.63
CA GLU A 745 14.46 31.92 -32.72
C GLU A 745 13.79 32.44 -31.43
N GLU A 746 14.35 33.49 -30.82
CA GLU A 746 13.82 34.15 -29.61
C GLU A 746 12.40 34.74 -29.81
N LYS A 747 11.95 34.94 -31.05
CA LYS A 747 10.60 35.43 -31.40
C LYS A 747 9.61 34.32 -31.79
N GLY A 748 9.93 33.05 -31.51
CA GLY A 748 9.00 31.94 -31.71
C GLY A 748 8.76 31.55 -33.18
N LYS A 749 9.56 32.07 -34.13
CA LYS A 749 9.54 31.62 -35.55
C LYS A 749 10.42 30.39 -35.79
N GLY A 750 10.84 29.72 -34.71
CA GLY A 750 11.90 28.73 -34.69
C GLY A 750 11.64 27.48 -35.53
N GLU A 751 10.38 27.07 -35.71
CA GLU A 751 10.06 25.93 -36.58
C GLU A 751 10.48 26.16 -38.04
N CYS A 752 10.46 27.41 -38.53
CA CYS A 752 10.96 27.75 -39.86
C CYS A 752 12.49 27.83 -39.92
N VAL A 753 13.15 28.24 -38.82
CA VAL A 753 14.62 28.37 -38.72
C VAL A 753 15.27 27.00 -38.55
N CYS A 754 14.73 26.17 -37.65
CA CYS A 754 15.15 24.80 -37.42
C CYS A 754 14.99 23.93 -38.67
N ASN A 755 13.86 24.01 -39.38
CA ASN A 755 13.68 23.24 -40.62
C ASN A 755 14.70 23.63 -41.71
N VAL A 756 14.99 24.93 -41.88
CA VAL A 756 15.98 25.41 -42.87
C VAL A 756 17.42 25.04 -42.47
N LEU A 757 17.78 25.09 -41.19
CA LEU A 757 19.08 24.67 -40.68
C LEU A 757 19.27 23.15 -40.73
N CYS A 758 18.26 22.35 -40.34
CA CYS A 758 18.27 20.89 -40.51
C CYS A 758 18.46 20.50 -41.99
N MET A 759 17.80 21.18 -42.93
CA MET A 759 17.98 20.91 -44.36
C MET A 759 19.42 21.17 -44.81
N LYS A 760 19.99 22.34 -44.48
CA LYS A 760 21.38 22.66 -44.82
C LYS A 760 22.40 21.72 -44.17
N MET A 761 22.24 21.42 -42.89
CA MET A 761 23.14 20.50 -42.19
C MET A 761 23.07 19.07 -42.76
N ARG A 762 21.90 18.62 -43.24
CA ARG A 762 21.80 17.31 -43.93
C ARG A 762 22.52 17.30 -45.27
N CYS A 763 22.44 18.36 -46.07
CA CYS A 763 23.20 18.43 -47.33
C CYS A 763 24.73 18.42 -47.06
N GLU A 764 25.21 19.29 -46.17
CA GLU A 764 26.65 19.40 -45.88
C GLU A 764 27.25 18.15 -45.21
N LEU A 765 26.48 17.42 -44.38
CA LEU A 765 26.95 16.19 -43.73
C LEU A 765 26.87 14.93 -44.61
N ASN A 766 25.98 14.91 -45.61
CA ASN A 766 25.83 13.77 -46.52
C ASN A 766 26.63 13.91 -47.83
N GLY A 767 27.11 15.12 -48.16
CA GLY A 767 27.98 15.36 -49.32
C GLY A 767 27.25 15.39 -50.67
N GLU A 768 26.05 15.96 -50.70
CA GLU A 768 25.29 16.29 -51.93
C GLU A 768 25.36 17.80 -52.25
#